data_AF-A0A5C3KEP7-F1
#
_entry.id   AF-A0A5C3KEP7-F1
#
_cell.length_a   1.000
_cell.length_b   1.000
_cell.length_c   1.000
_cell.angle_alpha   90.00
_cell.angle_beta   90.00
_cell.angle_gamma   90.00
#
_symmetry.space_group_name_H-M   'P 1'
#
loop_
_entity.id
_entity.type
_entity.pdbx_description
1 polymer ?
#
loop_
_entity_poly.entity_id
_entity_poly.type
_entity_poly.pdbx_seq_one_letter_code
_entity_poly.pdbx_strand_id
1 'polypeptide(L)'
;MSGTKQELNTKIRTKASQVLFPLLRTLKVRAALMGNPGLALLYRGHPAAKELVVVYDHQDPLLRFPRLTAMILAKDAFHFSSPSVSNTTLTFQAKEVPEIATRLCTIRFIFANGNLIFTIDLTRSIVKQTFPVMPAPWIFFTMLAEWAAGKEKDRRAGKHKTKELIRVLEEICSEGGGGPDWAEFNLALASFPHASRQLAMLQVVDRVRTETQVQFITENTSLFSSGPEHSRDGLRPSPPAFISVPETLPSPSTSSSPAPALSTPPRIRPGAPTFHFTNADEVFPNPPQSYSLPTIPSTTSMPYIPPLSAGIPRVVDRIPDAPPTHPPATHSLPNMPNTSSVSPTATAPVSRTFPIECYIKTDAGLVLPKSYAFLIQLDAWANSRETDRANLNALLSTWAAFFFKGGHWSEFNAALKWFPDANQQLNRFQAAFPHMTRNKIEKIRQNTNIAKQPQRSEVPQDPVERQPVPVATTSRSPLVKFPTPLPVPPTSVPAKLMSPANPARDSVPSPPEPGSGPHDHTSTLTTIAWDIVNTLRESGYRCAFFGSMACRLYGNTRLPEDLDVLVFPPPASVADPELIKKGMVKRNNQFYTKPSINPAATYRVLFHHIPQHAVLPPNFTRRFCKVDVLLPGLMNLPYLTEREVNEVEGLPVVPVLVLLLQKLQGWDDHIKCVELHKHKKHTVDVEDIRSLLERVGEMPVRLYRPWSERELFGEQFVNASEARVKAFSARFPETAHLWEGLGFEVR
;
A
#
# COMPACT_ATOMS: atom_id res chain seq x y z
N MET A 1 -27.34 -15.75 23.62
CA MET A 1 -27.18 -14.31 23.32
C MET A 1 -27.53 -14.09 21.84
N SER A 2 -28.63 -13.41 21.52
CA SER A 2 -28.99 -13.13 20.12
C SER A 2 -28.25 -11.87 19.65
N GLY A 3 -27.27 -12.03 18.75
CA GLY A 3 -26.65 -10.89 18.07
C GLY A 3 -27.69 -10.07 17.28
N THR A 4 -27.40 -8.79 17.03
CA THR A 4 -28.34 -7.95 16.28
C THR A 4 -28.58 -8.53 14.87
N LYS A 5 -29.75 -8.27 14.28
CA LYS A 5 -30.08 -8.74 12.92
C LYS A 5 -29.00 -8.37 11.90
N GLN A 6 -28.37 -7.19 12.06
CA GLN A 6 -27.29 -6.68 11.22
C GLN A 6 -25.97 -7.43 11.42
N GLU A 7 -25.63 -7.77 12.67
CA GLU A 7 -24.45 -8.59 12.98
C GLU A 7 -24.56 -9.97 12.33
N LEU A 8 -25.72 -10.62 12.46
CA LEU A 8 -25.97 -11.93 11.83
C LEU A 8 -25.93 -11.86 10.30
N ASN A 9 -26.42 -10.78 9.70
CA ASN A 9 -26.30 -10.55 8.24
C ASN A 9 -24.84 -10.35 7.82
N THR A 10 -24.04 -9.70 8.65
CA THR A 10 -22.61 -9.49 8.40
C THR A 10 -21.84 -10.80 8.49
N LYS A 11 -22.15 -11.62 9.51
CA LYS A 11 -21.59 -12.96 9.68
C LYS A 11 -21.88 -13.87 8.47
N ILE A 12 -23.14 -13.96 8.03
CA ILE A 12 -23.48 -14.82 6.88
C ILE A 12 -22.84 -14.35 5.57
N ARG A 13 -22.76 -13.04 5.29
CA ARG A 13 -22.06 -12.54 4.10
C ARG A 13 -20.57 -12.81 4.14
N THR A 14 -19.94 -12.59 5.29
CA THR A 14 -18.50 -12.86 5.46
C THR A 14 -18.21 -14.32 5.18
N LYS A 15 -19.02 -15.22 5.74
CA LYS A 15 -18.90 -16.65 5.51
C LYS A 15 -19.18 -17.04 4.06
N ALA A 16 -20.22 -16.46 3.43
CA ALA A 16 -20.50 -16.66 2.00
C ALA A 16 -19.30 -16.27 1.13
N SER A 17 -18.68 -15.12 1.38
CA SER A 17 -17.48 -14.67 0.66
C SER A 17 -16.28 -15.58 0.90
N GLN A 18 -16.06 -16.04 2.14
CA GLN A 18 -14.96 -16.95 2.49
C GLN A 18 -15.04 -18.27 1.74
N VAL A 19 -16.25 -18.79 1.50
CA VAL A 19 -16.45 -20.03 0.75
C VAL A 19 -16.42 -19.76 -0.76
N LEU A 20 -17.08 -18.69 -1.23
CA LEU A 20 -17.27 -18.44 -2.65
C LEU A 20 -15.97 -18.04 -3.39
N PHE A 21 -15.18 -17.11 -2.86
CA PHE A 21 -14.03 -16.56 -3.61
C PHE A 21 -12.92 -17.58 -3.88
N PRO A 22 -12.55 -18.49 -2.95
CA PRO A 22 -11.63 -19.59 -3.24
C PRO A 22 -12.14 -20.54 -4.34
N LEU A 23 -13.45 -20.81 -4.37
CA LEU A 23 -14.07 -21.61 -5.43
C LEU A 23 -13.96 -20.91 -6.78
N LEU A 24 -14.34 -19.63 -6.87
CA LEU A 24 -14.22 -18.86 -8.11
C LEU A 24 -12.77 -18.82 -8.62
N ARG A 25 -11.80 -18.67 -7.72
CA ARG A 25 -10.36 -18.75 -8.07
C ARG A 25 -9.98 -20.11 -8.65
N THR A 26 -10.45 -21.20 -8.04
CA THR A 26 -10.21 -22.57 -8.54
C THR A 26 -10.82 -22.78 -9.94
N LEU A 27 -11.94 -22.11 -10.22
CA LEU A 27 -12.59 -22.13 -11.53
C LEU A 27 -11.97 -21.13 -12.53
N LYS A 28 -10.87 -20.45 -12.18
CA LYS A 28 -10.23 -19.39 -12.98
C LYS A 28 -11.19 -18.24 -13.35
N VAL A 29 -12.14 -17.95 -12.46
CA VAL A 29 -13.08 -16.83 -12.59
C VAL A 29 -12.56 -15.67 -11.75
N ARG A 30 -12.34 -14.52 -12.40
CA ARG A 30 -12.04 -13.28 -11.69
C ARG A 30 -13.34 -12.74 -11.12
N ALA A 31 -13.34 -12.31 -9.87
CA ALA A 31 -14.53 -11.77 -9.24
C ALA A 31 -14.19 -10.73 -8.19
N ALA A 32 -15.13 -9.83 -7.93
CA ALA A 32 -15.04 -8.85 -6.85
C ALA A 32 -16.43 -8.52 -6.28
N LEU A 33 -16.46 -8.13 -5.01
CA LEU A 33 -17.66 -7.64 -4.35
C LEU A 33 -18.02 -6.25 -4.87
N MET A 34 -19.32 -6.04 -5.08
CA MET A 34 -19.92 -4.79 -5.56
C MET A 34 -21.17 -4.45 -4.73
N GLY A 35 -21.80 -3.31 -4.99
CA GLY A 35 -22.99 -2.82 -4.29
C GLY A 35 -22.75 -2.59 -2.80
N ASN A 36 -23.82 -2.65 -2.00
CA ASN A 36 -23.76 -2.40 -0.56
C ASN A 36 -22.80 -3.33 0.19
N PRO A 37 -22.65 -4.63 -0.15
CA PRO A 37 -21.63 -5.49 0.46
C PRO A 37 -20.21 -4.98 0.24
N GLY A 38 -19.90 -4.50 -0.96
CA GLY A 38 -18.62 -3.87 -1.26
C GLY A 38 -18.43 -2.57 -0.48
N LEU A 39 -19.44 -1.69 -0.47
CA LEU A 39 -19.41 -0.43 0.28
C LEU A 39 -19.25 -0.65 1.79
N ALA A 40 -19.84 -1.69 2.38
CA ALA A 40 -19.66 -2.02 3.79
C ALA A 40 -18.24 -2.47 4.14
N LEU A 41 -17.47 -2.97 3.17
CA LEU A 41 -16.04 -3.26 3.34
C LEU A 41 -15.16 -2.03 3.14
N LEU A 42 -15.60 -1.07 2.30
CA LEU A 42 -14.89 0.18 2.05
C LEU A 42 -15.12 1.22 3.15
N TYR A 43 -16.36 1.35 3.63
CA TYR A 43 -16.82 2.37 4.55
C TYR A 43 -17.40 1.75 5.82
N ARG A 44 -16.73 1.98 6.95
CA ARG A 44 -17.21 1.49 8.26
C ARG A 44 -18.58 2.08 8.58
N GLY A 45 -19.52 1.22 8.95
CA GLY A 45 -20.88 1.63 9.31
C GLY A 45 -21.83 1.78 8.12
N HIS A 46 -21.38 1.50 6.90
CA HIS A 46 -22.29 1.41 5.76
C HIS A 46 -23.20 0.17 5.92
N PRO A 47 -24.54 0.32 5.84
CA PRO A 47 -25.46 -0.78 6.00
C PRO A 47 -25.35 -1.69 4.77
N ALA A 48 -25.18 -2.99 5.00
CA ALA A 48 -25.24 -3.96 3.91
C ALA A 48 -26.50 -4.82 4.00
N ALA A 49 -27.14 -4.98 2.84
CA ALA A 49 -28.29 -5.85 2.64
C ALA A 49 -27.93 -7.32 2.85
N LYS A 50 -28.92 -8.21 2.99
CA LYS A 50 -28.68 -9.66 3.10
C LYS A 50 -28.09 -10.28 1.83
N GLU A 51 -28.15 -9.54 0.73
CA GLU A 51 -27.67 -9.93 -0.59
C GLU A 51 -26.17 -9.67 -0.71
N LEU A 52 -25.44 -10.59 -1.34
CA LEU A 52 -24.08 -10.42 -1.83
C LEU A 52 -24.17 -10.07 -3.33
N VAL A 53 -23.49 -9.01 -3.78
CA VAL A 53 -23.41 -8.70 -5.22
C VAL A 53 -21.97 -8.94 -5.66
N VAL A 54 -21.79 -9.82 -6.63
CA VAL A 54 -20.49 -10.26 -7.14
C VAL A 54 -20.41 -9.92 -8.62
N VAL A 55 -19.51 -9.03 -8.99
CA VAL A 55 -19.13 -8.87 -10.39
C VAL A 55 -18.08 -9.93 -10.74
N TYR A 56 -18.21 -10.56 -11.90
CA TYR A 56 -17.30 -11.62 -12.35
C TYR A 56 -16.94 -11.51 -13.82
N ASP A 57 -15.77 -12.04 -14.18
CA ASP A 57 -15.24 -12.11 -15.53
C ASP A 57 -14.43 -13.39 -15.71
N HIS A 58 -14.39 -13.91 -16.93
CA HIS A 58 -13.67 -15.13 -17.29
C HIS A 58 -13.23 -15.08 -18.75
N GLN A 59 -12.22 -15.87 -19.09
CA GLN A 59 -11.71 -15.96 -20.47
C GLN A 59 -12.52 -16.92 -21.36
N ASP A 60 -13.27 -17.88 -20.80
CA ASP A 60 -14.05 -18.85 -21.58
C ASP A 60 -15.39 -18.27 -22.06
N PRO A 61 -15.59 -17.88 -23.33
CA PRO A 61 -16.83 -17.25 -23.80
C PRO A 61 -18.10 -18.10 -23.59
N LEU A 62 -17.95 -19.41 -23.31
CA LEU A 62 -19.04 -20.33 -23.04
C LEU A 62 -19.43 -20.39 -21.55
N LEU A 63 -18.68 -19.77 -20.64
CA LEU A 63 -18.94 -19.79 -19.19
C LEU A 63 -20.02 -18.78 -18.78
N ARG A 64 -21.21 -18.90 -19.38
CA ARG A 64 -22.37 -18.11 -18.96
C ARG A 64 -22.80 -18.47 -17.53
N PHE A 65 -23.58 -17.58 -16.91
CA PHE A 65 -24.06 -17.78 -15.54
C PHE A 65 -24.62 -19.18 -15.23
N PRO A 66 -25.48 -19.81 -16.07
CA PRO A 66 -25.98 -21.16 -15.78
C PRO A 66 -24.86 -22.20 -15.64
N ARG A 67 -23.81 -22.10 -16.48
CA ARG A 67 -22.65 -22.98 -16.43
C ARG A 67 -21.77 -22.70 -15.22
N LEU A 68 -21.54 -21.42 -14.91
CA LEU A 68 -20.83 -21.03 -13.68
C LEU A 68 -21.52 -21.57 -12.43
N THR A 69 -22.84 -21.41 -12.34
CA THR A 69 -23.66 -21.94 -11.24
C THR A 69 -23.57 -23.45 -11.14
N ALA A 70 -23.69 -24.18 -12.25
CA ALA A 70 -23.51 -25.63 -12.26
C ALA A 70 -22.13 -26.06 -11.75
N MET A 71 -21.07 -25.33 -12.13
CA MET A 71 -19.70 -25.59 -11.67
C MET A 71 -19.52 -25.30 -10.16
N ILE A 72 -20.11 -24.23 -9.64
CA ILE A 72 -20.09 -23.93 -8.20
C ILE A 72 -20.84 -25.03 -7.43
N LEU A 73 -22.03 -25.41 -7.87
CA LEU A 73 -22.84 -26.46 -7.23
C LEU A 73 -22.15 -27.83 -7.28
N ALA A 74 -21.48 -28.16 -8.39
CA ALA A 74 -20.71 -29.40 -8.49
C ALA A 74 -19.53 -29.44 -7.52
N LYS A 75 -18.96 -28.29 -7.17
CA LYS A 75 -17.86 -28.18 -6.21
C LYS A 75 -18.34 -28.13 -4.76
N ASP A 76 -19.49 -27.52 -4.49
CA ASP A 76 -19.99 -27.31 -3.14
C ASP A 76 -21.53 -27.20 -3.08
N ALA A 77 -22.22 -28.32 -3.29
CA ALA A 77 -23.67 -28.42 -3.13
C ALA A 77 -24.12 -28.34 -1.65
N PHE A 78 -23.18 -28.42 -0.69
CA PHE A 78 -23.52 -28.37 0.73
C PHE A 78 -23.91 -26.95 1.15
N HIS A 79 -23.13 -25.95 0.70
CA HIS A 79 -23.36 -24.54 1.03
C HIS A 79 -24.22 -23.80 0.00
N PHE A 80 -24.18 -24.20 -1.28
CA PHE A 80 -24.84 -23.47 -2.36
C PHE A 80 -26.04 -24.22 -2.93
N SER A 81 -27.07 -23.48 -3.31
CA SER A 81 -28.24 -23.99 -4.02
C SER A 81 -28.72 -23.01 -5.09
N SER A 82 -29.20 -23.56 -6.21
CA SER A 82 -29.80 -22.74 -7.27
C SER A 82 -31.18 -22.26 -6.84
N PRO A 83 -31.49 -20.95 -6.89
CA PRO A 83 -32.86 -20.47 -6.75
C PRO A 83 -33.69 -20.87 -7.97
N SER A 84 -35.01 -20.98 -7.80
CA SER A 84 -35.91 -21.48 -8.84
C SER A 84 -36.36 -20.43 -9.86
N VAL A 85 -36.00 -19.14 -9.72
CA VAL A 85 -36.73 -18.04 -10.43
C VAL A 85 -35.84 -17.07 -11.23
N SER A 86 -34.51 -17.00 -11.02
CA SER A 86 -33.69 -16.00 -11.70
C SER A 86 -32.35 -16.53 -12.22
N ASN A 87 -32.02 -16.16 -13.47
CA ASN A 87 -30.81 -16.58 -14.18
C ASN A 87 -29.55 -15.82 -13.76
N THR A 88 -29.52 -15.21 -12.57
CA THR A 88 -28.35 -14.44 -12.08
C THR A 88 -28.13 -14.57 -10.59
N THR A 89 -28.89 -15.41 -9.88
CA THR A 89 -28.77 -15.55 -8.42
C THR A 89 -28.40 -16.96 -8.00
N LEU A 90 -27.67 -17.06 -6.89
CA LEU A 90 -27.32 -18.28 -6.18
C LEU A 90 -27.72 -18.09 -4.70
N THR A 91 -28.09 -19.15 -3.99
CA THR A 91 -28.38 -19.07 -2.56
C THR A 91 -27.25 -19.74 -1.79
N PHE A 92 -26.84 -19.12 -0.68
CA PHE A 92 -25.84 -19.62 0.25
C PHE A 92 -26.43 -19.84 1.64
N GLN A 93 -26.05 -20.94 2.28
CA GLN A 93 -26.40 -21.29 3.66
C GLN A 93 -25.19 -21.88 4.38
N ALA A 94 -24.89 -21.40 5.59
CA ALA A 94 -23.80 -21.91 6.43
C ALA A 94 -24.36 -22.80 7.55
N LYS A 95 -24.72 -24.04 7.22
CA LYS A 95 -25.36 -25.00 8.14
C LYS A 95 -24.47 -25.38 9.32
N GLU A 96 -23.16 -25.27 9.14
CA GLU A 96 -22.11 -25.57 10.11
C GLU A 96 -21.87 -24.47 11.16
N VAL A 97 -22.47 -23.28 10.98
CA VAL A 97 -22.35 -22.15 11.91
C VAL A 97 -23.70 -21.95 12.63
N PRO A 98 -23.87 -22.44 13.88
CA PRO A 98 -25.18 -22.49 14.55
C PRO A 98 -25.93 -21.16 14.58
N GLU A 99 -25.23 -20.03 14.71
CA GLU A 99 -25.82 -18.69 14.79
C GLU A 99 -26.49 -18.23 13.49
N ILE A 100 -26.07 -18.77 12.35
CA ILE A 100 -26.56 -18.40 11.01
C ILE A 100 -27.04 -19.61 10.19
N ALA A 101 -27.12 -20.80 10.79
CA ALA A 101 -27.51 -22.05 10.11
C ALA A 101 -28.87 -21.98 9.43
N THR A 102 -29.82 -21.22 9.98
CA THR A 102 -31.16 -21.04 9.40
C THR A 102 -31.28 -19.84 8.46
N ARG A 103 -30.21 -19.06 8.30
CA ARG A 103 -30.21 -17.87 7.45
C ARG A 103 -29.74 -18.21 6.05
N LEU A 104 -30.35 -17.54 5.08
CA LEU A 104 -29.97 -17.60 3.67
C LEU A 104 -29.36 -16.26 3.27
N CYS A 105 -28.32 -16.34 2.43
CA CYS A 105 -27.73 -15.21 1.74
C CYS A 105 -27.94 -15.41 0.24
N THR A 106 -28.57 -14.44 -0.42
CA THR A 106 -28.69 -14.44 -1.88
C THR A 106 -27.44 -13.81 -2.48
N ILE A 107 -26.81 -14.49 -3.43
CA ILE A 107 -25.65 -14.00 -4.16
C ILE A 107 -26.10 -13.68 -5.58
N ARG A 108 -26.06 -12.41 -5.96
CA ARG A 108 -26.36 -11.93 -7.31
C ARG A 108 -25.06 -11.74 -8.08
N PHE A 109 -24.99 -12.33 -9.26
CA PHE A 109 -23.84 -12.25 -10.15
C PHE A 109 -24.08 -11.25 -11.28
N ILE A 110 -23.09 -10.39 -11.52
CA ILE A 110 -23.06 -9.42 -12.61
C ILE A 110 -21.89 -9.79 -13.51
N PHE A 111 -22.14 -10.10 -14.78
CA PHE A 111 -21.06 -10.39 -15.72
C PHE A 111 -20.42 -9.07 -16.18
N ALA A 112 -19.11 -8.90 -15.94
CA ALA A 112 -18.40 -7.64 -16.17
C ALA A 112 -18.43 -7.17 -17.63
N ASN A 113 -18.50 -8.14 -18.56
CA ASN A 113 -18.54 -7.92 -20.01
C ASN A 113 -19.91 -8.25 -20.63
N GLY A 114 -20.96 -8.42 -19.82
CA GLY A 114 -22.25 -8.92 -20.28
C GLY A 114 -23.30 -7.84 -20.42
N ASN A 115 -23.81 -7.60 -21.65
CA ASN A 115 -25.04 -6.87 -22.03
C ASN A 115 -25.36 -5.54 -21.32
N LEU A 116 -24.48 -5.04 -20.48
CA LEU A 116 -24.59 -3.76 -19.81
C LEU A 116 -23.98 -2.71 -20.73
N ILE A 117 -24.54 -1.51 -20.66
CA ILE A 117 -24.12 -0.35 -21.46
C ILE A 117 -22.72 0.16 -21.02
N PHE A 118 -22.02 -0.59 -20.18
CA PHE A 118 -20.74 -0.25 -19.57
C PHE A 118 -19.92 -1.52 -19.35
N THR A 119 -18.59 -1.36 -19.33
CA THR A 119 -17.64 -2.41 -18.99
C THR A 119 -17.15 -2.22 -17.56
N ILE A 120 -16.97 -3.30 -16.81
CA ILE A 120 -16.34 -3.24 -15.48
C ILE A 120 -14.95 -3.85 -15.56
N ASP A 121 -13.91 -3.06 -15.26
CA ASP A 121 -12.54 -3.56 -15.21
C ASP A 121 -12.24 -4.21 -13.86
N LEU A 122 -12.37 -5.54 -13.77
CA LEU A 122 -12.07 -6.29 -12.55
C LEU A 122 -10.60 -6.24 -12.13
N THR A 123 -9.68 -5.86 -13.02
CA THR A 123 -8.27 -5.68 -12.63
C THR A 123 -8.12 -4.55 -11.63
N ARG A 124 -9.08 -3.61 -11.59
CA ARG A 124 -9.13 -2.48 -10.64
C ARG A 124 -9.60 -2.86 -9.25
N SER A 125 -10.09 -4.08 -9.04
CA SER A 125 -10.48 -4.53 -7.70
C SER A 125 -9.31 -4.38 -6.71
N ILE A 126 -9.67 -4.11 -5.45
CA ILE A 126 -8.77 -3.97 -4.32
C ILE A 126 -9.13 -5.00 -3.26
N VAL A 127 -8.17 -5.44 -2.46
CA VAL A 127 -8.44 -6.42 -1.40
C VAL A 127 -8.81 -5.68 -0.11
N LYS A 128 -9.98 -5.99 0.46
CA LYS A 128 -10.40 -5.53 1.78
C LYS A 128 -10.80 -6.73 2.63
N GLN A 129 -10.18 -6.84 3.81
CA GLN A 129 -10.44 -7.95 4.75
C GLN A 129 -10.36 -9.34 4.08
N THR A 130 -9.43 -9.53 3.14
CA THR A 130 -9.21 -10.74 2.32
C THR A 130 -10.12 -10.93 1.09
N PHE A 131 -11.12 -10.06 0.88
CA PHE A 131 -12.00 -10.16 -0.27
C PHE A 131 -11.63 -9.14 -1.36
N PRO A 132 -11.64 -9.52 -2.64
CA PRO A 132 -11.61 -8.55 -3.72
C PRO A 132 -12.89 -7.72 -3.70
N VAL A 133 -12.77 -6.40 -3.73
CA VAL A 133 -13.86 -5.42 -3.71
C VAL A 133 -13.61 -4.40 -4.81
N MET A 134 -14.66 -4.01 -5.53
CA MET A 134 -14.55 -2.94 -6.51
C MET A 134 -14.36 -1.59 -5.83
N PRO A 135 -13.55 -0.66 -6.36
CA PRO A 135 -13.42 0.67 -5.79
C PRO A 135 -14.76 1.41 -5.77
N ALA A 136 -14.92 2.34 -4.81
CA ALA A 136 -16.20 3.02 -4.58
C ALA A 136 -16.79 3.71 -5.82
N PRO A 137 -16.01 4.39 -6.70
CA PRO A 137 -16.56 4.99 -7.92
C PRO A 137 -17.25 3.98 -8.85
N TRP A 138 -16.67 2.78 -9.03
CA TRP A 138 -17.28 1.72 -9.84
C TRP A 138 -18.57 1.20 -9.25
N ILE A 139 -18.60 1.04 -7.92
CA ILE A 139 -19.83 0.63 -7.21
C ILE A 139 -20.90 1.70 -7.40
N PHE A 140 -20.54 2.98 -7.19
CA PHE A 140 -21.46 4.10 -7.33
C PHE A 140 -22.05 4.19 -8.74
N PHE A 141 -21.22 4.17 -9.80
CA PHE A 141 -21.72 4.27 -11.17
C PHE A 141 -22.57 3.07 -11.59
N THR A 142 -22.26 1.87 -11.09
CA THR A 142 -23.12 0.70 -11.30
C THR A 142 -24.49 0.90 -10.65
N MET A 143 -24.52 1.36 -9.39
CA MET A 143 -25.76 1.66 -8.68
C MET A 143 -26.54 2.80 -9.35
N LEU A 144 -25.84 3.81 -9.86
CA LEU A 144 -26.42 4.96 -10.55
C LEU A 144 -27.08 4.52 -11.86
N ALA A 145 -26.43 3.64 -12.63
CA ALA A 145 -27.00 3.07 -13.85
C ALA A 145 -28.25 2.22 -13.56
N GLU A 146 -28.21 1.36 -12.53
CA GLU A 146 -29.39 0.58 -12.11
C GLU A 146 -30.54 1.49 -11.65
N TRP A 147 -30.24 2.56 -10.92
CA TRP A 147 -31.23 3.55 -10.49
C TRP A 147 -31.83 4.32 -11.66
N ALA A 148 -30.99 4.74 -12.61
CA ALA A 148 -31.43 5.50 -13.79
C ALA A 148 -32.31 4.66 -14.71
N ALA A 149 -32.08 3.35 -14.81
CA ALA A 149 -32.92 2.41 -15.55
C ALA A 149 -34.27 2.12 -14.86
N GLY A 150 -34.43 2.49 -13.58
CA GLY A 150 -35.68 2.30 -12.83
C GLY A 150 -36.83 3.20 -13.30
N LYS A 151 -38.06 2.85 -12.89
CA LYS A 151 -39.27 3.64 -13.22
C LYS A 151 -39.16 5.05 -12.63
N GLU A 152 -39.62 6.06 -13.37
CA GLU A 152 -39.51 7.45 -12.94
C GLU A 152 -40.20 7.75 -11.60
N LYS A 153 -41.36 7.13 -11.35
CA LYS A 153 -42.07 7.23 -10.06
C LYS A 153 -41.21 6.73 -8.88
N ASP A 154 -40.34 5.75 -9.13
CA ASP A 154 -39.42 5.23 -8.11
C ASP A 154 -38.28 6.20 -7.81
N ARG A 155 -37.84 6.97 -8.82
CA ARG A 155 -36.80 7.98 -8.68
C ARG A 155 -37.30 9.23 -7.95
N ARG A 156 -38.47 9.76 -8.34
CA ARG A 156 -39.03 11.02 -7.81
C ARG A 156 -39.56 10.92 -6.38
N ALA A 157 -40.07 9.75 -5.96
CA ALA A 157 -40.66 9.60 -4.63
C ALA A 157 -39.64 9.54 -3.47
N GLY A 158 -38.39 9.99 -3.68
CA GLY A 158 -37.34 10.01 -2.65
C GLY A 158 -37.11 8.62 -2.03
N LYS A 159 -37.28 7.55 -2.82
CA LYS A 159 -37.23 6.17 -2.34
C LYS A 159 -35.84 5.82 -1.81
N HIS A 160 -35.79 4.74 -1.02
CA HIS A 160 -34.59 4.18 -0.40
C HIS A 160 -33.34 4.23 -1.31
N LYS A 161 -33.46 3.81 -2.58
CA LYS A 161 -32.34 3.79 -3.54
C LYS A 161 -31.73 5.16 -3.83
N THR A 162 -32.54 6.22 -3.94
CA THR A 162 -32.03 7.59 -4.15
C THR A 162 -31.24 8.05 -2.93
N LYS A 163 -31.78 7.84 -1.71
CA LYS A 163 -31.09 8.19 -0.46
C LYS A 163 -29.77 7.44 -0.29
N GLU A 164 -29.76 6.17 -0.71
CA GLU A 164 -28.58 5.32 -0.69
C GLU A 164 -27.51 5.79 -1.66
N LEU A 165 -27.86 6.15 -2.90
CA LEU A 165 -26.93 6.76 -3.85
C LEU A 165 -26.32 8.07 -3.35
N ILE A 166 -27.15 8.96 -2.78
CA ILE A 166 -26.69 10.23 -2.23
C ILE A 166 -25.72 9.98 -1.07
N ARG A 167 -26.03 9.01 -0.20
CA ARG A 167 -25.13 8.63 0.89
C ARG A 167 -23.78 8.12 0.36
N VAL A 168 -23.79 7.26 -0.66
CA VAL A 168 -22.54 6.76 -1.27
C VAL A 168 -21.75 7.91 -1.90
N LEU A 169 -22.43 8.84 -2.56
CA LEU A 169 -21.82 10.02 -3.14
C LEU A 169 -21.19 10.93 -2.06
N GLU A 170 -21.89 11.15 -0.95
CA GLU A 170 -21.38 11.86 0.22
C GLU A 170 -20.15 11.16 0.82
N GLU A 171 -20.18 9.83 0.95
CA GLU A 171 -19.05 9.02 1.45
C GLU A 171 -17.84 9.12 0.51
N ILE A 172 -18.04 9.05 -0.81
CA ILE A 172 -16.97 9.21 -1.83
C ILE A 172 -16.36 10.61 -1.77
N CYS A 173 -17.19 11.65 -1.67
CA CYS A 173 -16.73 13.04 -1.66
C CYS A 173 -16.20 13.51 -0.30
N SER A 174 -16.34 12.71 0.76
CA SER A 174 -15.91 13.11 2.11
C SER A 174 -14.38 13.05 2.30
N GLU A 175 -13.80 14.11 2.84
CA GLU A 175 -12.35 14.20 3.10
C GLU A 175 -11.86 13.23 4.19
N GLY A 176 -12.76 12.72 5.03
CA GLY A 176 -12.44 11.90 6.21
C GLY A 176 -11.80 10.54 5.91
N GLY A 177 -11.86 10.07 4.66
CA GLY A 177 -11.29 8.80 4.19
C GLY A 177 -9.93 8.90 3.50
N GLY A 178 -9.34 10.10 3.41
CA GLY A 178 -8.12 10.32 2.64
C GLY A 178 -8.32 11.02 1.29
N GLY A 179 -9.49 11.64 1.09
CA GLY A 179 -9.91 12.26 -0.15
C GLY A 179 -10.42 11.25 -1.19
N PRO A 180 -11.21 11.70 -2.18
CA PRO A 180 -11.60 10.86 -3.30
C PRO A 180 -10.37 10.52 -4.16
N ASP A 181 -10.26 9.27 -4.61
CA ASP A 181 -9.33 8.90 -5.67
C ASP A 181 -9.91 9.37 -7.01
N TRP A 182 -9.62 10.61 -7.38
CA TRP A 182 -10.14 11.23 -8.60
C TRP A 182 -9.62 10.56 -9.87
N ALA A 183 -8.44 9.95 -9.83
CA ALA A 183 -7.93 9.18 -10.97
C ALA A 183 -8.81 7.94 -11.20
N GLU A 184 -9.10 7.19 -10.13
CA GLU A 184 -10.00 6.04 -10.20
C GLU A 184 -11.44 6.46 -10.55
N PHE A 185 -11.88 7.63 -10.08
CA PHE A 185 -13.20 8.17 -10.43
C PHE A 185 -13.30 8.50 -11.93
N ASN A 186 -12.30 9.17 -12.51
CA ASN A 186 -12.25 9.47 -13.95
C ASN A 186 -12.23 8.19 -14.80
N LEU A 187 -11.47 7.19 -14.37
CA LEU A 187 -11.42 5.89 -15.04
C LEU A 187 -12.76 5.18 -15.01
N ALA A 188 -13.40 5.11 -13.84
CA ALA A 188 -14.74 4.56 -13.71
C ALA A 188 -15.71 5.34 -14.60
N LEU A 189 -15.73 6.67 -14.49
CA LEU A 189 -16.59 7.53 -15.30
C LEU A 189 -16.47 7.26 -16.81
N ALA A 190 -15.25 7.09 -17.33
CA ALA A 190 -15.00 6.78 -18.74
C ALA A 190 -15.61 5.43 -19.18
N SER A 191 -15.75 4.47 -18.27
CA SER A 191 -16.39 3.18 -18.54
C SER A 191 -17.92 3.22 -18.53
N PHE A 192 -18.54 4.31 -18.03
CA PHE A 192 -20.00 4.48 -17.98
C PHE A 192 -20.44 5.63 -18.90
N PRO A 193 -20.74 5.38 -20.18
CA PRO A 193 -20.98 6.42 -21.19
C PRO A 193 -22.21 7.30 -20.93
N HIS A 194 -23.08 6.90 -20.00
CA HIS A 194 -24.26 7.66 -19.60
C HIS A 194 -24.12 8.32 -18.22
N ALA A 195 -22.99 8.16 -17.54
CA ALA A 195 -22.80 8.64 -16.18
C ALA A 195 -23.05 10.14 -16.04
N SER A 196 -22.59 10.97 -16.97
CA SER A 196 -22.81 12.42 -16.93
C SER A 196 -24.29 12.78 -16.95
N ARG A 197 -25.07 12.15 -17.85
CA ARG A 197 -26.53 12.33 -17.93
C ARG A 197 -27.22 11.82 -16.67
N GLN A 198 -26.78 10.68 -16.14
CA GLN A 198 -27.35 10.08 -14.94
C GLN A 198 -27.05 10.89 -13.68
N LEU A 199 -25.87 11.51 -13.58
CA LEU A 199 -25.51 12.47 -12.52
C LEU A 199 -26.40 13.71 -12.58
N ALA A 200 -26.61 14.27 -13.77
CA ALA A 200 -27.54 15.39 -13.95
C ALA A 200 -28.97 15.01 -13.54
N MET A 201 -29.42 13.78 -13.87
CA MET A 201 -30.72 13.27 -13.40
C MET A 201 -30.79 13.16 -11.88
N LEU A 202 -29.73 12.67 -11.22
CA LEU A 202 -29.66 12.59 -9.76
C LEU A 202 -29.71 13.99 -9.13
N GLN A 203 -29.02 14.96 -9.73
CA GLN A 203 -29.02 16.36 -9.28
C GLN A 203 -30.41 17.00 -9.34
N VAL A 204 -31.19 16.69 -10.38
CA VAL A 204 -32.58 17.18 -10.49
C VAL A 204 -33.49 16.60 -9.40
N VAL A 205 -33.24 15.34 -9.00
CA VAL A 205 -34.09 14.65 -8.01
C VAL A 205 -33.86 15.15 -6.59
N ASP A 206 -32.63 15.49 -6.20
CA ASP A 206 -32.31 16.01 -4.86
C ASP A 206 -31.25 17.11 -4.92
N ARG A 207 -31.63 18.23 -5.53
CA ARG A 207 -30.72 19.36 -5.78
C ARG A 207 -29.99 19.81 -4.51
N VAL A 208 -30.72 19.98 -3.40
CA VAL A 208 -30.19 20.52 -2.15
C VAL A 208 -29.03 19.67 -1.61
N ARG A 209 -29.13 18.33 -1.70
CA ARG A 209 -28.11 17.43 -1.14
C ARG A 209 -27.03 17.01 -2.11
N THR A 210 -27.21 17.22 -3.41
CA THR A 210 -26.29 16.69 -4.43
C THR A 210 -25.58 17.76 -5.22
N GLU A 211 -26.06 19.02 -5.22
CA GLU A 211 -25.46 20.12 -5.98
C GLU A 211 -23.99 20.33 -5.61
N THR A 212 -23.65 20.32 -4.31
CA THR A 212 -22.27 20.47 -3.85
C THR A 212 -21.37 19.31 -4.30
N GLN A 213 -21.84 18.07 -4.21
CA GLN A 213 -21.04 16.88 -4.55
C GLN A 213 -20.88 16.73 -6.06
N VAL A 214 -21.94 17.00 -6.83
CA VAL A 214 -21.89 16.97 -8.30
C VAL A 214 -21.00 18.10 -8.81
N GLN A 215 -21.07 19.29 -8.21
CA GLN A 215 -20.14 20.37 -8.51
C GLN A 215 -18.70 19.97 -8.17
N PHE A 216 -18.48 19.37 -7.00
CA PHE A 216 -17.16 18.88 -6.60
C PHE A 216 -16.60 17.84 -7.57
N ILE A 217 -17.44 16.90 -8.04
CA ILE A 217 -17.05 15.95 -9.09
C ILE A 217 -16.73 16.70 -10.38
N THR A 218 -17.58 17.65 -10.78
CA THR A 218 -17.40 18.45 -12.01
C THR A 218 -16.07 19.21 -12.00
N GLU A 219 -15.70 19.80 -10.88
CA GLU A 219 -14.46 20.56 -10.71
C GLU A 219 -13.20 19.68 -10.72
N ASN A 220 -13.32 18.40 -10.36
CA ASN A 220 -12.19 17.48 -10.21
C ASN A 220 -12.13 16.38 -11.27
N THR A 221 -13.04 16.37 -12.24
CA THR A 221 -13.12 15.35 -13.30
C THR A 221 -13.22 15.98 -14.67
N SER A 222 -12.92 15.20 -15.72
CA SER A 222 -12.95 15.67 -17.10
C SER A 222 -14.37 15.85 -17.68
N LEU A 223 -15.42 15.80 -16.85
CA LEU A 223 -16.82 15.83 -17.27
C LEU A 223 -17.20 17.06 -18.12
N PHE A 224 -16.48 18.17 -18.00
CA PHE A 224 -16.83 19.44 -18.64
C PHE A 224 -15.67 20.14 -19.34
N SER A 225 -14.49 19.50 -19.44
CA SER A 225 -13.32 20.13 -20.08
C SER A 225 -13.37 20.10 -21.61
N SER A 226 -14.39 19.52 -22.24
CA SER A 226 -14.45 19.29 -23.69
C SER A 226 -15.70 19.88 -24.38
N GLY A 227 -16.14 21.07 -23.97
CA GLY A 227 -17.05 21.86 -24.79
C GLY A 227 -16.24 22.76 -25.73
N PRO A 228 -16.50 22.79 -27.05
CA PRO A 228 -15.91 23.81 -27.90
C PRO A 228 -16.41 25.17 -27.40
N GLU A 229 -15.50 26.11 -27.15
CA GLU A 229 -15.81 27.51 -26.91
C GLU A 229 -16.54 28.07 -28.14
N HIS A 230 -17.86 27.88 -28.20
CA HIS A 230 -18.70 28.70 -29.04
C HIS A 230 -18.82 30.06 -28.35
N SER A 231 -18.14 31.02 -28.96
CA SER A 231 -18.18 32.47 -28.73
C SER A 231 -19.48 32.91 -28.05
N ARG A 232 -19.36 33.34 -26.79
CA ARG A 232 -20.37 34.18 -26.15
C ARG A 232 -20.25 35.58 -26.75
N ASP A 233 -20.93 35.81 -27.85
CA ASP A 233 -21.45 37.13 -28.17
C ASP A 233 -22.95 37.16 -27.88
N GLY A 234 -23.34 38.21 -27.16
CA GLY A 234 -24.54 38.23 -26.34
C GLY A 234 -25.84 38.31 -27.13
N LEU A 235 -26.91 37.78 -26.54
CA LEU A 235 -28.26 38.30 -26.68
C LEU A 235 -29.06 37.95 -25.42
N ARG A 236 -29.63 39.00 -24.83
CA ARG A 236 -30.46 39.04 -23.62
C ARG A 236 -31.81 38.35 -23.89
N PRO A 237 -32.34 37.51 -22.99
CA PRO A 237 -33.66 36.91 -23.21
C PRO A 237 -34.78 37.86 -22.75
N SER A 238 -35.69 38.17 -23.66
CA SER A 238 -37.01 38.74 -23.37
C SER A 238 -38.02 37.61 -23.03
N PRO A 239 -39.11 37.90 -22.29
CA PRO A 239 -40.04 36.88 -21.80
C PRO A 239 -41.00 36.37 -22.90
N PRO A 240 -41.63 35.19 -22.71
CA PRO A 240 -42.41 34.54 -23.75
C PRO A 240 -43.82 35.11 -23.86
N ALA A 241 -44.22 35.49 -25.08
CA ALA A 241 -45.61 35.69 -25.45
C ALA A 241 -46.19 34.38 -26.00
N PHE A 242 -47.35 34.00 -25.47
CA PHE A 242 -48.24 32.97 -26.00
C PHE A 242 -48.83 33.39 -27.35
N ILE A 243 -48.73 32.56 -28.38
CA ILE A 243 -49.72 32.50 -29.49
C ILE A 243 -49.89 31.04 -29.91
N SER A 244 -51.14 30.70 -30.23
CA SER A 244 -51.73 29.38 -30.39
C SER A 244 -52.04 29.07 -31.87
N VAL A 245 -52.10 27.75 -32.21
CA VAL A 245 -52.97 27.08 -33.23
C VAL A 245 -52.51 27.14 -34.71
N PRO A 246 -52.88 26.22 -35.66
CA PRO A 246 -53.33 24.80 -35.61
C PRO A 246 -52.57 23.80 -36.54
N GLU A 247 -52.79 22.53 -36.20
CA GLU A 247 -52.99 21.30 -37.01
C GLU A 247 -53.16 21.42 -38.56
N THR A 248 -52.37 20.67 -39.34
CA THR A 248 -52.85 19.75 -40.41
C THR A 248 -51.72 18.86 -40.98
N LEU A 249 -52.02 17.55 -41.08
CA LEU A 249 -51.30 16.49 -41.80
C LEU A 249 -51.48 16.66 -43.33
N PRO A 250 -50.54 16.19 -44.20
CA PRO A 250 -50.58 14.79 -44.63
C PRO A 250 -49.21 14.11 -44.92
N SER A 251 -49.29 12.78 -45.02
CA SER A 251 -48.29 11.73 -45.29
C SER A 251 -47.37 11.95 -46.50
N PRO A 252 -46.21 11.27 -46.58
CA PRO A 252 -45.56 10.98 -47.86
C PRO A 252 -45.56 9.49 -48.22
N SER A 253 -45.91 9.28 -49.48
CA SER A 253 -45.77 8.11 -50.31
C SER A 253 -44.31 7.78 -50.67
N THR A 254 -44.09 6.50 -50.89
CA THR A 254 -42.97 5.83 -51.57
C THR A 254 -42.49 6.51 -52.86
N SER A 255 -41.17 6.66 -53.02
CA SER A 255 -40.52 6.54 -54.32
C SER A 255 -39.07 6.05 -54.19
N SER A 256 -38.73 5.17 -55.13
CA SER A 256 -37.52 4.39 -55.33
C SER A 256 -36.52 5.12 -56.23
N SER A 257 -35.20 4.93 -56.01
CA SER A 257 -34.10 4.75 -57.01
C SER A 257 -32.70 4.95 -56.33
N PRO A 258 -31.55 4.60 -56.95
CA PRO A 258 -30.93 3.29 -56.82
C PRO A 258 -29.47 3.34 -56.29
N ALA A 259 -28.92 2.15 -56.01
CA ALA A 259 -27.59 1.91 -55.45
C ALA A 259 -26.41 2.25 -56.39
N PRO A 260 -25.22 2.60 -55.84
CA PRO A 260 -23.97 2.54 -56.58
C PRO A 260 -23.21 1.23 -56.31
N ALA A 261 -22.51 0.78 -57.36
CA ALA A 261 -21.80 -0.47 -57.47
C ALA A 261 -20.54 -0.55 -56.59
N LEU A 262 -20.31 -1.75 -56.03
CA LEU A 262 -19.10 -2.16 -55.31
C LEU A 262 -18.01 -2.59 -56.31
N SER A 263 -16.86 -1.94 -56.22
CA SER A 263 -15.62 -2.31 -56.94
C SER A 263 -14.75 -3.19 -56.02
N THR A 264 -14.50 -4.42 -56.45
CA THR A 264 -13.52 -5.36 -55.86
C THR A 264 -12.07 -4.88 -56.02
N PRO A 265 -11.21 -5.00 -55.00
CA PRO A 265 -9.76 -4.98 -55.17
C PRO A 265 -9.16 -6.40 -55.20
N PRO A 266 -7.94 -6.57 -55.75
CA PRO A 266 -7.43 -7.87 -56.19
C PRO A 266 -6.71 -8.65 -55.09
N ARG A 267 -6.73 -9.97 -55.32
CA ARG A 267 -6.14 -11.05 -54.53
C ARG A 267 -4.62 -11.08 -54.71
N ILE A 268 -3.86 -10.73 -53.67
CA ILE A 268 -2.39 -10.91 -53.63
C ILE A 268 -2.07 -12.19 -52.84
N ARG A 269 -1.31 -13.10 -53.48
CA ARG A 269 -0.72 -14.30 -52.88
C ARG A 269 0.46 -13.92 -51.97
N PRO A 270 0.64 -14.52 -50.79
CA PRO A 270 1.90 -14.43 -50.09
C PRO A 270 2.86 -15.51 -50.61
N GLY A 271 3.93 -15.08 -51.28
CA GLY A 271 5.12 -15.89 -51.50
C GLY A 271 5.99 -15.86 -50.24
N ALA A 272 6.36 -17.03 -49.74
CA ALA A 272 7.34 -17.20 -48.68
C ALA A 272 8.76 -17.00 -49.23
N PRO A 273 9.66 -16.28 -48.56
CA PRO A 273 11.09 -16.37 -48.82
C PRO A 273 11.74 -17.35 -47.86
N THR A 274 12.25 -18.45 -48.43
CA THR A 274 13.19 -19.38 -47.82
C THR A 274 14.55 -18.68 -47.71
N PHE A 275 15.03 -18.39 -46.50
CA PHE A 275 16.41 -17.97 -46.29
C PHE A 275 17.31 -19.19 -46.03
N HIS A 276 18.19 -19.45 -46.98
CA HIS A 276 19.34 -20.34 -46.82
C HIS A 276 20.41 -19.64 -45.96
N PHE A 277 20.77 -20.23 -44.82
CA PHE A 277 22.03 -19.92 -44.15
C PHE A 277 23.18 -20.58 -44.92
N THR A 278 24.10 -19.76 -45.42
CA THR A 278 25.44 -20.21 -45.84
C THR A 278 26.46 -19.63 -44.87
N ASN A 279 27.28 -20.53 -44.32
CA ASN A 279 28.49 -20.20 -43.58
C ASN A 279 29.48 -19.49 -44.50
N ALA A 280 30.16 -18.48 -43.98
CA ALA A 280 31.50 -18.12 -44.43
C ALA A 280 32.26 -17.50 -43.25
N ASP A 281 33.36 -18.16 -42.91
CA ASP A 281 34.51 -17.62 -42.19
C ASP A 281 35.02 -16.36 -42.89
N GLU A 282 35.28 -15.29 -42.14
CA GLU A 282 36.27 -14.29 -42.54
C GLU A 282 36.78 -13.46 -41.35
N VAL A 283 38.03 -13.77 -40.97
CA VAL A 283 39.16 -12.85 -40.73
C VAL A 283 38.85 -11.48 -40.09
N PHE A 284 39.19 -11.33 -38.80
CA PHE A 284 39.34 -10.03 -38.14
C PHE A 284 40.72 -9.40 -38.43
N PRO A 285 40.81 -8.10 -38.78
CA PRO A 285 42.05 -7.35 -38.69
C PRO A 285 42.24 -6.69 -37.30
N ASN A 286 43.51 -6.49 -36.97
CA ASN A 286 44.12 -6.04 -35.70
C ASN A 286 43.46 -4.85 -34.96
N PRO A 287 43.61 -4.76 -33.63
CA PRO A 287 43.17 -3.62 -32.83
C PRO A 287 44.18 -2.44 -32.87
N PRO A 288 43.73 -1.19 -32.73
CA PRO A 288 44.63 -0.05 -32.58
C PRO A 288 45.07 0.15 -31.12
N GLN A 289 46.38 0.27 -30.98
CA GLN A 289 47.16 1.17 -30.11
C GLN A 289 46.59 1.59 -28.75
N SER A 290 47.31 1.08 -27.74
CA SER A 290 47.41 1.51 -26.35
C SER A 290 47.55 3.02 -26.15
N TYR A 291 46.68 3.59 -25.31
CA TYR A 291 46.93 4.86 -24.63
C TYR A 291 47.45 4.60 -23.21
N SER A 292 48.62 5.19 -22.94
CA SER A 292 49.31 5.19 -21.65
C SER A 292 48.58 6.08 -20.64
N LEU A 293 48.27 5.56 -19.45
CA LEU A 293 47.85 6.35 -18.29
C LEU A 293 49.00 6.46 -17.28
N PRO A 294 49.09 7.58 -16.53
CA PRO A 294 50.24 7.87 -15.67
C PRO A 294 50.18 7.14 -14.33
N THR A 295 51.39 6.78 -13.90
CA THR A 295 51.80 6.14 -12.65
C THR A 295 51.23 6.82 -11.39
N ILE A 296 50.61 6.03 -10.50
CA ILE A 296 50.32 6.40 -9.10
C ILE A 296 51.20 5.50 -8.19
N PRO A 297 51.89 6.03 -7.17
CA PRO A 297 52.84 5.26 -6.38
C PRO A 297 52.16 4.31 -5.38
N SER A 298 52.67 3.09 -5.36
CA SER A 298 52.33 2.02 -4.43
C SER A 298 52.79 2.31 -3.01
N THR A 299 51.95 2.01 -2.02
CA THR A 299 52.41 1.76 -0.65
C THR A 299 51.72 0.54 -0.04
N THR A 300 52.57 -0.38 0.41
CA THR A 300 52.42 -1.32 1.53
C THR A 300 51.57 -2.58 1.34
N SER A 301 52.29 -3.64 0.97
CA SER A 301 51.97 -5.05 1.14
C SER A 301 51.84 -5.46 2.62
N MET A 302 50.93 -6.38 2.91
CA MET A 302 51.02 -7.33 4.04
C MET A 302 50.56 -8.73 3.58
N PRO A 303 51.06 -9.81 4.20
CA PRO A 303 51.32 -11.05 3.48
C PRO A 303 50.16 -12.05 3.46
N TYR A 304 50.24 -12.82 2.38
CA TYR A 304 49.60 -14.08 2.03
C TYR A 304 49.67 -15.16 3.14
N ILE A 305 48.55 -15.87 3.36
CA ILE A 305 48.52 -17.18 4.03
C ILE A 305 47.77 -18.17 3.09
N PRO A 306 48.35 -19.33 2.74
CA PRO A 306 47.73 -20.28 1.82
C PRO A 306 46.66 -21.15 2.50
N PRO A 307 45.76 -21.80 1.72
CA PRO A 307 44.73 -22.67 2.26
C PRO A 307 45.28 -24.10 2.49
N LEU A 308 45.07 -24.65 3.69
CA LEU A 308 45.19 -26.09 3.93
C LEU A 308 43.80 -26.70 4.08
N SER A 309 43.58 -27.72 3.25
CA SER A 309 42.42 -28.58 3.21
C SER A 309 42.66 -29.83 4.08
N ALA A 310 41.56 -30.41 4.57
CA ALA A 310 41.39 -31.76 5.11
C ALA A 310 42.11 -32.16 6.41
N GLY A 311 41.31 -32.54 7.42
CA GLY A 311 41.77 -33.32 8.57
C GLY A 311 40.79 -33.34 9.75
N ILE A 312 39.91 -34.33 9.79
CA ILE A 312 39.19 -34.76 11.01
C ILE A 312 40.23 -35.34 11.99
N PRO A 313 40.17 -35.04 13.31
CA PRO A 313 39.79 -36.10 14.25
C PRO A 313 38.99 -35.69 15.50
N ARG A 314 38.10 -36.63 15.85
CA ARG A 314 37.51 -37.07 17.13
C ARG A 314 37.77 -36.29 18.44
N VAL A 315 36.64 -35.95 19.09
CA VAL A 315 36.21 -36.23 20.49
C VAL A 315 37.31 -36.50 21.53
N VAL A 316 37.45 -35.60 22.51
CA VAL A 316 37.62 -35.92 23.95
C VAL A 316 36.99 -34.80 24.80
N ASP A 317 36.19 -35.21 25.79
CA ASP A 317 35.59 -34.38 26.85
C ASP A 317 36.61 -33.67 27.75
N ARG A 318 36.30 -32.45 28.20
CA ARG A 318 36.45 -31.98 29.60
C ARG A 318 35.93 -30.55 29.78
N ILE A 319 35.07 -30.36 30.78
CA ILE A 319 34.62 -29.10 31.38
C ILE A 319 35.44 -28.88 32.69
N PRO A 320 35.26 -27.76 33.44
CA PRO A 320 36.00 -26.50 33.37
C PRO A 320 36.85 -26.25 34.63
N ASP A 321 37.68 -25.19 34.66
CA ASP A 321 37.84 -24.39 35.89
C ASP A 321 38.43 -22.99 35.64
N ALA A 322 37.68 -22.01 36.16
CA ALA A 322 38.05 -20.77 36.84
C ALA A 322 38.86 -19.62 36.16
N PRO A 323 38.61 -18.36 36.59
CA PRO A 323 38.94 -17.13 35.86
C PRO A 323 40.16 -16.38 36.45
N PRO A 324 40.58 -15.26 35.82
CA PRO A 324 40.94 -14.12 36.68
C PRO A 324 40.41 -12.75 36.22
N THR A 325 40.00 -12.03 37.24
CA THR A 325 39.78 -10.61 37.44
C THR A 325 41.05 -9.75 37.25
N HIS A 326 40.99 -8.63 36.53
CA HIS A 326 41.07 -7.25 37.06
C HIS A 326 41.29 -6.17 35.95
N PRO A 327 40.89 -4.89 36.19
CA PRO A 327 40.84 -3.78 35.21
C PRO A 327 41.92 -2.70 35.51
N PRO A 328 41.76 -1.41 35.13
CA PRO A 328 41.86 -0.79 33.79
C PRO A 328 43.01 0.26 33.73
N ALA A 329 43.40 0.71 32.54
CA ALA A 329 44.30 1.85 32.36
C ALA A 329 43.65 2.95 31.52
N THR A 330 43.42 4.08 32.17
CA THR A 330 43.12 5.41 31.64
C THR A 330 44.29 5.97 30.83
N HIS A 331 44.04 6.55 29.66
CA HIS A 331 44.95 7.52 29.06
C HIS A 331 44.20 8.73 28.50
N SER A 332 44.81 9.87 28.82
CA SER A 332 44.35 11.24 28.68
C SER A 332 44.57 11.82 27.28
N LEU A 333 43.86 12.93 27.04
CA LEU A 333 44.01 13.95 25.99
C LEU A 333 45.47 14.34 25.67
N PRO A 334 45.71 14.94 24.48
CA PRO A 334 46.08 16.36 24.51
C PRO A 334 45.55 17.24 23.35
N ASN A 335 45.15 18.45 23.75
CA ASN A 335 45.42 19.79 23.23
C ASN A 335 45.19 20.19 21.74
N MET A 336 44.37 21.25 21.65
CA MET A 336 44.26 22.34 20.65
C MET A 336 45.58 23.01 20.23
N PRO A 337 45.56 23.74 19.09
CA PRO A 337 45.64 25.21 19.18
C PRO A 337 44.70 26.02 18.24
N ASN A 338 44.05 27.00 18.88
CA ASN A 338 43.70 28.39 18.53
C ASN A 338 43.59 28.97 17.08
N THR A 339 42.46 29.68 16.95
CA THR A 339 42.20 31.03 16.38
C THR A 339 42.26 31.28 14.87
N SER A 340 41.09 31.59 14.30
CA SER A 340 40.92 32.69 13.33
C SER A 340 39.46 33.10 13.10
N SER A 341 39.21 34.40 13.31
CA SER A 341 38.29 35.30 12.60
C SER A 341 36.78 34.99 12.53
N VAL A 342 36.01 35.88 13.16
CA VAL A 342 34.54 35.86 13.30
C VAL A 342 33.86 36.56 12.12
N SER A 343 32.85 35.89 11.54
CA SER A 343 31.71 36.50 10.83
C SER A 343 30.43 36.10 11.59
N PRO A 344 29.37 36.94 11.63
CA PRO A 344 28.24 36.72 12.53
C PRO A 344 27.47 35.46 12.11
N THR A 345 27.60 34.41 12.91
CA THR A 345 26.92 33.14 12.70
C THR A 345 25.48 33.28 13.19
N ALA A 346 24.52 32.96 12.32
CA ALA A 346 23.11 32.88 12.67
C ALA A 346 22.91 31.97 13.88
N THR A 347 22.27 32.50 14.91
CA THR A 347 21.92 31.75 16.11
C THR A 347 21.03 30.57 15.72
N ALA A 348 21.49 29.35 15.97
CA ALA A 348 20.68 28.14 15.77
C ALA A 348 19.39 28.25 16.62
N PRO A 349 18.24 27.75 16.12
CA PRO A 349 16.99 27.80 16.86
C PRO A 349 17.14 27.11 18.21
N VAL A 350 16.84 27.84 19.29
CA VAL A 350 16.87 27.31 20.65
C VAL A 350 15.82 26.21 20.75
N SER A 351 16.27 24.96 20.90
CA SER A 351 15.39 23.82 21.13
C SER A 351 14.74 23.95 22.50
N ARG A 352 13.45 24.27 22.56
CA ARG A 352 12.69 24.26 23.81
C ARG A 352 12.52 22.81 24.28
N THR A 353 13.10 22.46 25.43
CA THR A 353 12.86 21.18 26.10
C THR A 353 11.53 21.23 26.84
N PHE A 354 10.61 20.33 26.52
CA PHE A 354 9.30 20.24 27.18
C PHE A 354 9.36 19.31 28.41
N PRO A 355 8.76 19.68 29.54
CA PRO A 355 8.70 18.80 30.70
C PRO A 355 7.87 17.55 30.43
N ILE A 356 8.21 16.44 31.11
CA ILE A 356 7.50 15.16 31.04
C ILE A 356 6.00 15.30 31.35
N GLU A 357 5.61 16.31 32.13
CA GLU A 357 4.23 16.64 32.47
C GLU A 357 3.35 16.99 31.25
N CYS A 358 3.95 17.33 30.11
CA CYS A 358 3.24 17.54 28.84
C CYS A 358 2.79 16.22 28.17
N TYR A 359 3.23 15.06 28.66
CA TYR A 359 2.90 13.75 28.09
C TYR A 359 1.85 13.03 28.94
N ILE A 360 0.87 12.42 28.28
CA ILE A 360 -0.11 11.55 28.94
C ILE A 360 0.40 10.12 28.89
N LYS A 361 0.43 9.45 30.05
CA LYS A 361 0.73 8.03 30.13
C LYS A 361 -0.48 7.22 29.68
N THR A 362 -0.28 6.43 28.63
CA THR A 362 -1.26 5.46 28.12
C THR A 362 -0.71 4.04 28.27
N ASP A 363 -1.55 3.03 28.08
CA ASP A 363 -1.10 1.62 28.08
C ASP A 363 -0.07 1.34 26.96
N ALA A 364 0.01 2.20 25.94
CA ALA A 364 0.97 2.12 24.84
C ALA A 364 2.25 2.97 25.07
N GLY A 365 2.38 3.64 26.22
CA GLY A 365 3.51 4.52 26.55
C GLY A 365 3.12 5.99 26.70
N LEU A 366 4.12 6.88 26.71
CA LEU A 366 3.92 8.32 26.81
C LEU A 366 3.49 8.90 25.46
N VAL A 367 2.35 9.57 25.43
CA VAL A 367 1.79 10.18 24.21
C VAL A 367 1.65 11.68 24.42
N LEU A 368 2.15 12.46 23.46
CA LEU A 368 1.97 13.91 23.45
C LEU A 368 0.53 14.24 23.01
N PRO A 369 -0.23 15.01 23.78
CA PRO A 369 -1.58 15.37 23.38
C PRO A 369 -1.61 16.24 22.12
N LYS A 370 -2.71 16.16 21.37
CA LYS A 370 -2.83 16.84 20.08
C LYS A 370 -2.75 18.36 20.18
N SER A 371 -3.24 18.91 21.29
CA SER A 371 -3.16 20.35 21.60
C SER A 371 -1.69 20.81 21.70
N TYR A 372 -0.85 20.06 22.42
CA TYR A 372 0.59 20.31 22.49
C TYR A 372 1.27 20.08 21.15
N ALA A 373 0.97 18.97 20.46
CA ALA A 373 1.55 18.69 19.15
C ALA A 373 1.27 19.83 18.15
N PHE A 374 0.05 20.36 18.13
CA PHE A 374 -0.31 21.50 17.30
C PHE A 374 0.47 22.77 17.67
N LEU A 375 0.54 23.13 18.95
CA LEU A 375 1.26 24.34 19.38
C LEU A 375 2.77 24.24 19.14
N ILE A 376 3.37 23.04 19.25
CA ILE A 376 4.77 22.80 18.89
C ILE A 376 4.99 23.03 17.40
N GLN A 377 4.12 22.49 16.54
CA GLN A 377 4.24 22.69 15.10
C GLN A 377 3.99 24.14 14.70
N LEU A 378 3.08 24.84 15.41
CA LEU A 378 2.81 26.26 15.17
C LEU A 378 4.01 27.12 15.55
N ASP A 379 4.67 26.82 16.68
CA ASP A 379 5.90 27.47 17.14
C ASP A 379 7.06 27.19 16.18
N ALA A 380 7.24 25.93 15.76
CA ALA A 380 8.26 25.56 14.79
C ALA A 380 8.06 26.27 13.44
N TRP A 381 6.83 26.27 12.91
CA TRP A 381 6.50 26.95 11.67
C TRP A 381 6.71 28.47 11.76
N ALA A 382 6.23 29.11 12.83
CA ALA A 382 6.32 30.56 13.00
C ALA A 382 7.76 31.07 13.18
N ASN A 383 8.69 30.18 13.59
CA ASN A 383 10.12 30.46 13.71
C ASN A 383 10.94 29.95 12.50
N SER A 384 10.33 29.20 11.58
CA SER A 384 10.98 28.75 10.35
C SER A 384 10.93 29.85 9.28
N ARG A 385 11.88 29.85 8.33
CA ARG A 385 11.79 30.72 7.16
C ARG A 385 10.57 30.32 6.33
N GLU A 386 9.85 31.30 5.77
CA GLU A 386 8.56 31.14 5.08
C GLU A 386 8.54 30.07 3.96
N THR A 387 9.70 29.59 3.50
CA THR A 387 9.84 28.58 2.44
C THR A 387 9.90 27.13 2.93
N ASP A 388 9.90 26.84 4.23
CA ASP A 388 9.99 25.46 4.73
C ASP A 388 8.64 24.72 4.64
N ARG A 389 8.40 24.11 3.47
CA ARG A 389 7.18 23.37 3.13
C ARG A 389 6.93 22.15 4.03
N ALA A 390 7.98 21.57 4.62
CA ALA A 390 7.84 20.41 5.51
C ALA A 390 7.16 20.78 6.83
N ASN A 391 7.53 21.92 7.42
CA ASN A 391 6.91 22.44 8.65
C ASN A 391 5.45 22.83 8.42
N LEU A 392 5.13 23.36 7.24
CA LEU A 392 3.76 23.71 6.88
C LEU A 392 2.84 22.47 6.81
N ASN A 393 3.27 21.39 6.15
CA ASN A 393 2.47 20.17 6.05
C ASN A 393 2.23 19.52 7.42
N ALA A 394 3.24 19.52 8.29
CA ALA A 394 3.13 19.04 9.65
C ALA A 394 2.15 19.90 10.48
N LEU A 395 2.20 21.22 10.33
CA LEU A 395 1.26 22.16 10.97
C LEU A 395 -0.18 21.95 10.49
N LEU A 396 -0.42 21.82 9.18
CA LEU A 396 -1.75 21.59 8.62
C LEU A 396 -2.33 20.24 9.06
N SER A 397 -1.50 19.20 9.14
CA SER A 397 -1.89 17.87 9.63
C SER A 397 -2.29 17.90 11.11
N THR A 398 -1.49 18.53 11.97
CA THR A 398 -1.80 18.68 13.40
C THR A 398 -3.01 19.59 13.64
N TRP A 399 -3.16 20.65 12.85
CA TRP A 399 -4.36 21.51 12.84
C TRP A 399 -5.62 20.69 12.56
N ALA A 400 -5.62 19.90 11.47
CA ALA A 400 -6.76 19.06 11.11
C ALA A 400 -7.07 18.04 12.21
N ALA A 401 -6.04 17.38 12.76
CA ALA A 401 -6.20 16.39 13.83
C ALA A 401 -6.81 16.98 15.12
N PHE A 402 -6.49 18.24 15.43
CA PHE A 402 -7.05 18.96 16.59
C PHE A 402 -8.52 19.34 16.38
N PHE A 403 -8.87 19.93 15.23
CA PHE A 403 -10.22 20.47 15.01
C PHE A 403 -11.27 19.44 14.64
N PHE A 404 -10.94 18.46 13.78
CA PHE A 404 -11.95 17.54 13.23
C PHE A 404 -12.31 16.39 14.18
N LYS A 405 -11.51 16.14 15.22
CA LYS A 405 -11.74 15.06 16.20
C LYS A 405 -12.35 15.54 17.53
N GLY A 406 -12.96 16.73 17.54
CA GLY A 406 -13.55 17.34 18.74
C GLY A 406 -12.49 17.97 19.63
N GLY A 407 -12.20 19.25 19.40
CA GLY A 407 -11.16 19.99 20.14
C GLY A 407 -11.37 19.94 21.66
N HIS A 408 -10.39 19.37 22.38
CA HIS A 408 -10.36 19.40 23.84
C HIS A 408 -9.84 20.77 24.31
N TRP A 409 -10.73 21.77 24.35
CA TRP A 409 -10.38 23.16 24.65
C TRP A 409 -9.73 23.38 26.02
N SER A 410 -10.10 22.58 27.04
CA SER A 410 -9.47 22.62 28.36
C SER A 410 -7.99 22.22 28.31
N GLU A 411 -7.67 21.19 27.55
CA GLU A 411 -6.30 20.71 27.33
C GLU A 411 -5.49 21.73 26.52
N PHE A 412 -6.09 22.31 25.49
CA PHE A 412 -5.49 23.40 24.72
C PHE A 412 -5.15 24.61 25.61
N ASN A 413 -6.06 25.00 26.50
CA ASN A 413 -5.81 26.06 27.48
C ASN A 413 -4.67 25.73 28.46
N ALA A 414 -4.51 24.47 28.83
CA ALA A 414 -3.36 24.04 29.63
C ALA A 414 -2.06 24.15 28.84
N ALA A 415 -2.07 23.73 27.56
CA ALA A 415 -0.93 23.81 26.68
C ALA A 415 -0.48 25.27 26.41
N LEU A 416 -1.41 26.21 26.26
CA LEU A 416 -1.11 27.63 26.02
C LEU A 416 -0.22 28.29 27.10
N LYS A 417 -0.16 27.73 28.32
CA LYS A 417 0.76 28.21 29.36
C LYS A 417 2.24 28.07 28.96
N TRP A 418 2.53 27.14 28.04
CA TRP A 418 3.87 26.85 27.53
C TRP A 418 4.20 27.59 26.24
N PHE A 419 3.22 28.24 25.62
CA PHE A 419 3.35 28.95 24.34
C PHE A 419 2.83 30.38 24.50
N PRO A 420 3.60 31.28 25.14
CA PRO A 420 3.19 32.66 25.40
C PRO A 420 2.96 33.45 24.11
N ASP A 421 3.63 33.08 23.02
CA ASP A 421 3.57 33.75 21.72
C ASP A 421 2.45 33.17 20.81
N ALA A 422 1.68 32.19 21.28
CA ALA A 422 0.69 31.46 20.46
C ALA A 422 -0.32 32.39 19.76
N ASN A 423 -0.74 33.48 20.42
CA ASN A 423 -1.65 34.45 19.82
C ASN A 423 -1.01 35.16 18.61
N GLN A 424 0.27 35.56 18.72
CA GLN A 424 1.01 36.18 17.62
C GLN A 424 1.25 35.18 16.49
N GLN A 425 1.59 33.94 16.83
CA GLN A 425 1.81 32.87 15.85
C GLN A 425 0.53 32.53 15.08
N LEU A 426 -0.62 32.49 15.75
CA LEU A 426 -1.92 32.35 15.08
C LEU A 426 -2.25 33.53 14.17
N ASN A 427 -1.86 34.76 14.53
CA ASN A 427 -2.04 35.91 13.65
C ASN A 427 -1.18 35.79 12.38
N ARG A 428 0.08 35.36 12.51
CA ARG A 428 0.95 35.07 11.37
C ARG A 428 0.38 33.95 10.51
N PHE A 429 -0.10 32.88 11.13
CA PHE A 429 -0.76 31.77 10.43
C PHE A 429 -2.03 32.22 9.69
N GLN A 430 -2.85 33.07 10.32
CA GLN A 430 -4.03 33.66 9.68
C GLN A 430 -3.67 34.52 8.47
N ALA A 431 -2.61 35.31 8.57
CA ALA A 431 -2.14 36.17 7.49
C ALA A 431 -1.58 35.36 6.30
N ALA A 432 -0.86 34.27 6.58
CA ALA A 432 -0.33 33.37 5.56
C ALA A 432 -1.43 32.57 4.83
N PHE A 433 -2.55 32.27 5.52
CA PHE A 433 -3.66 31.47 4.97
C PHE A 433 -5.01 32.19 5.08
N PRO A 434 -5.22 33.29 4.34
CA PRO A 434 -6.44 34.11 4.46
C PRO A 434 -7.72 33.37 4.05
N HIS A 435 -7.59 32.34 3.20
CA HIS A 435 -8.68 31.47 2.74
C HIS A 435 -9.05 30.38 3.76
N MET A 436 -8.18 30.12 4.74
CA MET A 436 -8.49 29.20 5.82
C MET A 436 -9.54 29.86 6.71
N THR A 437 -10.71 29.22 6.84
CA THR A 437 -11.92 29.83 7.42
C THR A 437 -11.61 30.63 8.68
N ARG A 438 -11.67 31.97 8.57
CA ARG A 438 -11.59 32.96 9.66
C ARG A 438 -12.36 32.51 10.91
N ASN A 439 -13.49 31.83 10.68
CA ASN A 439 -14.35 31.22 11.70
C ASN A 439 -13.64 30.19 12.59
N LYS A 440 -12.69 29.40 12.08
CA LYS A 440 -11.97 28.37 12.87
C LYS A 440 -10.93 29.01 13.81
N ILE A 441 -10.18 30.00 13.34
CA ILE A 441 -9.24 30.75 14.19
C ILE A 441 -10.01 31.55 15.24
N GLU A 442 -11.12 32.18 14.85
CA GLU A 442 -11.98 32.89 15.78
C GLU A 442 -12.59 31.93 16.82
N LYS A 443 -12.93 30.70 16.42
CA LYS A 443 -13.37 29.66 17.35
C LYS A 443 -12.27 29.27 18.35
N ILE A 444 -10.99 29.28 18.00
CA ILE A 444 -9.90 29.11 18.99
C ILE A 444 -9.93 30.27 19.96
N ARG A 445 -9.97 31.51 19.46
CA ARG A 445 -9.96 32.71 20.31
C ARG A 445 -11.14 32.75 21.28
N GLN A 446 -12.32 32.34 20.83
CA GLN A 446 -13.54 32.30 21.64
C GLN A 446 -13.55 31.18 22.69
N ASN A 447 -12.95 30.03 22.39
CA ASN A 447 -12.98 28.86 23.28
C ASN A 447 -11.71 28.71 24.14
N THR A 448 -10.77 29.65 24.04
CA THR A 448 -9.50 29.60 24.76
C THR A 448 -9.15 30.92 25.42
N ASN A 449 -8.23 30.90 26.37
CA ASN A 449 -7.70 32.09 27.03
C ASN A 449 -6.64 32.81 26.19
N ILE A 450 -6.44 32.42 24.93
CA ILE A 450 -5.38 32.98 24.06
C ILE A 450 -5.54 34.48 23.83
N ALA A 451 -6.79 34.97 23.76
CA ALA A 451 -7.09 36.39 23.60
C ALA A 451 -6.71 37.22 24.84
N LYS A 452 -6.49 36.58 25.99
CA LYS A 452 -6.05 37.21 27.24
C LYS A 452 -4.52 37.22 27.39
N GLN A 453 -3.77 36.57 26.50
CA GLN A 453 -2.31 36.65 26.52
C GLN A 453 -1.89 38.11 26.23
N PRO A 454 -1.05 38.73 27.06
CA PRO A 454 -0.58 40.08 26.82
C PRO A 454 0.10 40.12 25.45
N GLN A 455 -0.35 41.00 24.56
CA GLN A 455 0.35 41.25 23.31
C GLN A 455 1.71 41.82 23.68
N ARG A 456 2.77 41.06 23.40
CA ARG A 456 4.13 41.54 23.57
C ARG A 456 4.31 42.68 22.58
N SER A 457 4.22 43.92 23.06
CA SER A 457 4.55 45.10 22.27
C SER A 457 5.94 44.87 21.69
N GLU A 458 6.10 45.00 20.37
CA GLU A 458 7.42 44.96 19.74
C GLU A 458 8.24 46.12 20.33
N VAL A 459 9.15 45.83 21.25
CA VAL A 459 9.98 46.84 21.93
C VAL A 459 11.28 47.04 21.11
N PRO A 460 11.64 48.29 20.76
CA PRO A 460 12.94 48.65 20.19
C PRO A 460 14.12 48.32 21.12
N GLN A 461 15.27 47.97 20.55
CA GLN A 461 16.46 47.46 21.27
C GLN A 461 17.13 48.45 22.25
N ASP A 462 17.44 47.92 23.45
CA ASP A 462 18.45 48.28 24.50
C ASP A 462 18.36 49.58 25.35
N PRO A 463 18.99 49.66 26.57
CA PRO A 463 19.57 48.63 27.48
C PRO A 463 19.20 48.73 29.01
N VAL A 464 19.42 47.60 29.74
CA VAL A 464 19.89 47.44 31.16
C VAL A 464 19.11 48.05 32.36
N GLU A 465 18.57 47.22 33.27
CA GLU A 465 19.06 46.93 34.67
C GLU A 465 17.98 46.38 35.65
N ARG A 466 18.46 45.50 36.55
CA ARG A 466 18.04 45.13 37.94
C ARG A 466 16.85 44.19 38.26
N GLN A 467 17.26 43.09 38.91
CA GLN A 467 16.55 42.15 39.81
C GLN A 467 16.10 42.79 41.14
N PRO A 468 15.13 42.20 41.89
CA PRO A 468 15.43 41.27 43.00
C PRO A 468 14.42 40.10 43.24
N VAL A 469 14.79 39.25 44.21
CA VAL A 469 14.35 37.87 44.53
C VAL A 469 13.35 37.83 45.76
N PRO A 470 13.02 36.69 46.42
CA PRO A 470 11.74 35.94 46.36
C PRO A 470 10.93 35.87 47.68
N VAL A 471 9.74 35.25 47.65
CA VAL A 471 9.03 34.77 48.86
C VAL A 471 8.61 33.31 48.70
N ALA A 472 8.94 32.53 49.72
CA ALA A 472 8.68 31.11 49.88
C ALA A 472 7.24 30.80 50.30
N THR A 473 6.71 29.62 49.96
CA THR A 473 5.77 28.94 50.85
C THR A 473 5.79 27.41 50.72
N THR A 474 5.93 26.82 51.89
CA THR A 474 5.89 25.42 52.33
C THR A 474 4.51 24.79 52.12
N SER A 475 4.43 23.49 51.79
CA SER A 475 3.39 22.60 52.36
C SER A 475 3.71 21.11 52.19
N ARG A 476 3.37 20.36 53.24
CA ARG A 476 3.64 18.95 53.55
C ARG A 476 2.53 18.00 53.07
N SER A 477 2.93 16.82 52.56
CA SER A 477 2.42 15.45 52.86
C SER A 477 0.93 15.10 52.60
N PRO A 478 0.50 13.81 52.50
CA PRO A 478 1.15 12.58 52.98
C PRO A 478 1.12 11.32 52.07
N LEU A 479 1.91 10.36 52.55
CA LEU A 479 2.21 9.01 52.10
C LEU A 479 1.04 8.03 52.36
N VAL A 480 0.68 7.22 51.36
CA VAL A 480 -0.25 6.08 51.50
C VAL A 480 0.47 4.79 51.13
N LYS A 481 0.50 3.84 52.09
CA LYS A 481 1.02 2.47 51.96
C LYS A 481 -0.10 1.52 51.53
N PHE A 482 0.22 0.52 50.69
CA PHE A 482 -0.58 -0.69 50.55
C PHE A 482 0.30 -1.96 50.47
N PRO A 483 -0.19 -3.13 50.92
CA PRO A 483 0.62 -4.28 51.32
C PRO A 483 0.78 -5.37 50.23
N THR A 484 1.81 -6.18 50.45
CA THR A 484 2.30 -7.36 49.71
C THR A 484 1.46 -8.63 50.02
N PRO A 485 1.50 -9.70 49.19
CA PRO A 485 0.44 -10.73 49.10
C PRO A 485 0.78 -12.05 49.82
N LEU A 486 -0.23 -12.94 49.91
CA LEU A 486 -0.18 -14.29 50.48
C LEU A 486 -0.94 -15.31 49.58
N PRO A 487 -0.79 -16.65 49.77
CA PRO A 487 -0.32 -17.54 48.71
C PRO A 487 -1.28 -18.68 48.30
N VAL A 488 -0.80 -19.42 47.30
CA VAL A 488 -1.28 -20.64 46.60
C VAL A 488 -1.90 -21.72 47.50
N PRO A 489 -2.80 -22.57 46.93
CA PRO A 489 -2.59 -24.01 47.06
C PRO A 489 -2.73 -24.81 45.73
N PRO A 490 -2.10 -26.01 45.65
CA PRO A 490 -2.01 -26.81 44.43
C PRO A 490 -3.09 -27.89 44.34
N THR A 491 -3.49 -28.26 43.12
CA THR A 491 -4.30 -29.45 42.89
C THR A 491 -3.70 -30.31 41.80
N SER A 492 -3.20 -31.48 42.20
CA SER A 492 -2.73 -32.59 41.38
C SER A 492 -3.87 -33.58 41.09
N VAL A 493 -4.01 -34.05 39.86
CA VAL A 493 -4.75 -35.28 39.52
C VAL A 493 -4.01 -36.02 38.38
N PRO A 494 -3.87 -37.36 38.44
CA PRO A 494 -3.02 -38.14 37.54
C PRO A 494 -3.78 -38.61 36.29
N ALA A 495 -3.14 -38.56 35.12
CA ALA A 495 -3.64 -39.18 33.90
C ALA A 495 -3.18 -40.64 33.81
N LYS A 496 -4.15 -41.54 33.80
CA LYS A 496 -4.02 -42.99 33.70
C LYS A 496 -3.69 -43.37 32.26
N LEU A 497 -2.52 -43.99 32.09
CA LEU A 497 -2.02 -44.58 30.85
C LEU A 497 -2.87 -45.84 30.52
N MET A 498 -3.54 -45.86 29.37
CA MET A 498 -4.10 -47.06 28.79
C MET A 498 -3.58 -47.23 27.37
N SER A 499 -2.74 -48.25 27.19
CA SER A 499 -2.41 -48.84 25.89
C SER A 499 -3.59 -49.64 25.37
N PRO A 500 -3.86 -49.59 24.04
CA PRO A 500 -4.50 -50.70 23.36
C PRO A 500 -3.52 -51.41 22.42
N ALA A 501 -3.76 -52.71 22.33
CA ALA A 501 -2.96 -53.73 21.68
C ALA A 501 -2.84 -53.58 20.15
N ASN A 502 -1.75 -54.13 19.63
CA ASN A 502 -1.46 -54.36 18.22
C ASN A 502 -2.51 -55.26 17.54
N PRO A 503 -3.13 -54.83 16.43
CA PRO A 503 -3.66 -55.74 15.43
C PRO A 503 -2.61 -56.01 14.34
N ALA A 504 -2.73 -57.20 13.77
CA ALA A 504 -1.80 -57.85 12.86
C ALA A 504 -1.41 -57.02 11.62
N ARG A 505 -0.16 -57.21 11.19
CA ARG A 505 0.40 -56.74 9.92
C ARG A 505 -0.27 -57.48 8.77
N ASP A 506 -1.23 -56.82 8.14
CA ASP A 506 -1.56 -57.05 6.73
C ASP A 506 -0.94 -55.93 5.88
N SER A 507 -0.36 -56.36 4.77
CA SER A 507 0.46 -55.63 3.82
C SER A 507 -0.18 -54.31 3.37
N VAL A 508 0.33 -53.20 3.91
CA VAL A 508 -0.01 -51.85 3.43
C VAL A 508 0.58 -51.69 2.01
N PRO A 509 -0.23 -51.36 0.99
CA PRO A 509 0.28 -51.02 -0.33
C PRO A 509 1.17 -49.78 -0.20
N SER A 510 2.36 -49.82 -0.82
CA SER A 510 3.25 -48.66 -0.91
C SER A 510 2.44 -47.43 -1.33
N PRO A 511 2.65 -46.26 -0.68
CA PRO A 511 1.95 -45.04 -1.07
C PRO A 511 2.16 -44.79 -2.55
N PRO A 512 1.12 -44.41 -3.32
CA PRO A 512 1.30 -44.04 -4.72
C PRO A 512 2.39 -42.97 -4.80
N GLU A 513 3.37 -43.18 -5.67
CA GLU A 513 4.41 -42.17 -5.93
C GLU A 513 3.72 -40.81 -6.15
N PRO A 514 4.17 -39.72 -5.50
CA PRO A 514 3.56 -38.41 -5.62
C PRO A 514 3.48 -38.06 -7.11
N GLY A 515 2.25 -38.06 -7.63
CA GLY A 515 2.00 -37.99 -9.06
C GLY A 515 2.66 -36.77 -9.70
N SER A 516 3.34 -37.03 -10.82
CA SER A 516 3.98 -36.10 -11.74
C SER A 516 3.00 -35.15 -12.44
N GLY A 517 2.16 -34.46 -11.68
CA GLY A 517 1.48 -33.26 -12.15
C GLY A 517 2.48 -32.10 -12.24
N PRO A 518 2.21 -31.05 -13.02
CA PRO A 518 3.01 -29.82 -12.99
C PRO A 518 2.94 -29.24 -11.57
N HIS A 519 3.93 -29.59 -10.75
CA HIS A 519 4.01 -29.13 -9.38
C HIS A 519 4.34 -27.64 -9.42
N ASP A 520 3.41 -26.83 -8.95
CA ASP A 520 3.60 -25.39 -8.89
C ASP A 520 4.56 -25.07 -7.74
N HIS A 521 5.87 -25.08 -8.02
CA HIS A 521 6.91 -24.66 -7.07
C HIS A 521 6.67 -23.24 -6.52
N THR A 522 5.94 -22.41 -7.26
CA THR A 522 5.52 -21.06 -6.82
C THR A 522 4.66 -21.15 -5.56
N SER A 523 3.83 -22.19 -5.42
CA SER A 523 2.96 -22.37 -4.25
C SER A 523 3.75 -22.42 -2.95
N THR A 524 4.86 -23.15 -2.89
CA THR A 524 5.72 -23.24 -1.70
C THR A 524 6.28 -21.87 -1.31
N LEU A 525 6.83 -21.12 -2.27
CA LEU A 525 7.41 -19.80 -2.01
C LEU A 525 6.34 -18.78 -1.60
N THR A 526 5.17 -18.81 -2.26
CA THR A 526 4.02 -17.97 -1.89
C THR A 526 3.51 -18.29 -0.50
N THR A 527 3.49 -19.56 -0.08
CA THR A 527 3.15 -19.93 1.31
C THR A 527 4.15 -19.33 2.31
N ILE A 528 5.46 -19.43 2.05
CA ILE A 528 6.49 -18.83 2.91
C ILE A 528 6.33 -17.30 2.96
N ALA A 529 6.04 -16.68 1.82
CA ALA A 529 5.80 -15.24 1.75
C ALA A 529 4.59 -14.80 2.60
N TRP A 530 3.50 -15.57 2.57
CA TRP A 530 2.34 -15.34 3.45
C TRP A 530 2.69 -15.50 4.93
N ASP A 531 3.48 -16.50 5.29
CA ASP A 531 3.95 -16.70 6.67
C ASP A 531 4.76 -15.50 7.17
N ILE A 532 5.65 -14.96 6.34
CA ILE A 532 6.42 -13.75 6.65
C ILE A 532 5.48 -12.56 6.90
N VAL A 533 4.56 -12.29 5.96
CA VAL A 533 3.63 -11.16 6.05
C VAL A 533 2.75 -11.26 7.30
N ASN A 534 2.18 -12.43 7.57
CA ASN A 534 1.31 -12.65 8.72
C ASN A 534 2.09 -12.52 10.03
N THR A 535 3.28 -13.11 10.12
CA THR A 535 4.12 -13.06 11.32
C THR A 535 4.55 -11.63 11.65
N LEU A 536 4.94 -10.85 10.64
CA LEU A 536 5.30 -9.44 10.81
C LEU A 536 4.09 -8.59 11.18
N ARG A 537 2.95 -8.78 10.50
CA ARG A 537 1.70 -8.06 10.77
C ARG A 537 1.21 -8.29 12.20
N GLU A 538 1.23 -9.54 12.65
CA GLU A 538 0.87 -9.90 14.03
C GLU A 538 1.82 -9.31 15.08
N SER A 539 3.05 -9.01 14.68
CA SER A 539 4.04 -8.32 15.51
C SER A 539 3.93 -6.79 15.42
N GLY A 540 2.90 -6.26 14.73
CA GLY A 540 2.66 -4.83 14.57
C GLY A 540 3.50 -4.16 13.48
N TYR A 541 4.20 -4.93 12.66
CA TYR A 541 5.01 -4.41 11.56
C TYR A 541 4.25 -4.47 10.23
N ARG A 542 4.41 -3.44 9.42
CA ARG A 542 4.05 -3.49 8.00
C ARG A 542 5.26 -3.97 7.22
N CYS A 543 5.05 -4.55 6.04
CA CYS A 543 6.17 -4.99 5.21
C CYS A 543 5.79 -4.99 3.73
N ALA A 544 6.80 -5.09 2.87
CA ALA A 544 6.66 -5.32 1.45
C ALA A 544 7.83 -6.16 0.95
N PHE A 545 7.57 -7.08 0.02
CA PHE A 545 8.62 -7.82 -0.67
C PHE A 545 9.34 -6.94 -1.66
N PHE A 546 10.65 -7.13 -1.75
CA PHE A 546 11.50 -6.59 -2.81
C PHE A 546 12.38 -7.74 -3.34
N GLY A 547 13.41 -7.42 -4.13
CA GLY A 547 14.37 -8.42 -4.61
C GLY A 547 13.74 -9.47 -5.55
N SER A 548 14.27 -10.69 -5.50
CA SER A 548 13.91 -11.74 -6.46
C SER A 548 12.46 -12.21 -6.35
N MET A 549 11.89 -12.27 -5.14
CA MET A 549 10.47 -12.59 -4.94
C MET A 549 9.55 -11.52 -5.55
N ALA A 550 9.91 -10.25 -5.42
CA ALA A 550 9.15 -9.17 -6.05
C ALA A 550 9.23 -9.22 -7.58
N CYS A 551 10.41 -9.53 -8.16
CA CYS A 551 10.53 -9.77 -9.61
C CYS A 551 9.58 -10.87 -10.08
N ARG A 552 9.52 -11.98 -9.33
CA ARG A 552 8.63 -13.11 -9.61
C ARG A 552 7.16 -12.72 -9.58
N LEU A 553 6.74 -11.96 -8.56
CA LEU A 553 5.38 -11.44 -8.43
C LEU A 553 5.02 -10.47 -9.58
N TYR A 554 5.99 -9.72 -10.09
CA TYR A 554 5.84 -8.89 -11.28
C TYR A 554 5.95 -9.65 -12.62
N GLY A 555 5.94 -10.98 -12.59
CA GLY A 555 5.84 -11.81 -13.78
C GLY A 555 7.17 -12.34 -14.32
N ASN A 556 8.31 -12.05 -13.67
CA ASN A 556 9.56 -12.75 -13.99
C ASN A 556 9.37 -14.26 -13.75
N THR A 557 9.92 -15.11 -14.61
CA THR A 557 9.77 -16.57 -14.51
C THR A 557 10.80 -17.22 -13.59
N ARG A 558 11.90 -16.51 -13.28
CA ARG A 558 12.97 -17.00 -12.40
C ARG A 558 12.46 -17.20 -10.98
N LEU A 559 12.85 -18.33 -10.37
CA LEU A 559 12.51 -18.61 -8.97
C LEU A 559 13.50 -17.90 -8.02
N PRO A 560 13.00 -17.26 -6.94
CA PRO A 560 13.85 -16.67 -5.91
C PRO A 560 14.60 -17.76 -5.13
N GLU A 561 15.85 -17.48 -4.73
CA GLU A 561 16.64 -18.34 -3.83
C GLU A 561 16.48 -17.93 -2.36
N ASP A 562 16.17 -16.66 -2.13
CA ASP A 562 15.92 -16.02 -0.86
C ASP A 562 14.73 -15.05 -0.96
N LEU A 563 14.11 -14.76 0.19
CA LEU A 563 12.99 -13.84 0.29
C LEU A 563 13.43 -12.55 1.00
N ASP A 564 13.50 -11.48 0.22
CA ASP A 564 13.84 -10.14 0.64
C ASP A 564 12.59 -9.38 1.10
N VAL A 565 12.55 -8.95 2.37
CA VAL A 565 11.41 -8.21 2.93
C VAL A 565 11.84 -6.88 3.54
N LEU A 566 11.22 -5.79 3.05
CA LEU A 566 11.37 -4.45 3.60
C LEU A 566 10.32 -4.27 4.69
N VAL A 567 10.76 -4.01 5.92
CA VAL A 567 9.90 -3.90 7.10
C VAL A 567 9.75 -2.45 7.51
N PHE A 568 8.52 -1.98 7.64
CA PHE A 568 8.19 -0.62 8.05
C PHE A 568 7.76 -0.60 9.52
N PRO A 569 8.64 -0.16 10.43
CA PRO A 569 8.32 -0.05 11.84
C PRO A 569 7.28 1.04 12.10
N PRO A 570 6.47 0.92 13.17
CA PRO A 570 5.59 2.00 13.60
C PRO A 570 6.36 3.30 13.82
N PRO A 571 5.77 4.47 13.51
CA PRO A 571 6.37 5.76 13.81
C PRO A 571 6.80 5.84 15.28
N ALA A 572 7.95 6.46 15.55
CA ALA A 572 8.58 6.59 16.87
C ALA A 572 9.14 5.30 17.50
N SER A 573 9.07 4.14 16.84
CA SER A 573 9.77 2.94 17.31
C SER A 573 11.20 2.88 16.77
N VAL A 574 12.17 2.63 17.65
CA VAL A 574 13.53 2.28 17.25
C VAL A 574 13.50 0.82 16.82
N ALA A 575 13.68 0.59 15.52
CA ALA A 575 13.66 -0.74 14.95
C ALA A 575 15.09 -1.24 14.69
N ASP A 576 15.37 -2.44 15.18
CA ASP A 576 16.59 -3.18 14.92
C ASP A 576 16.22 -4.46 14.15
N PRO A 577 16.82 -4.73 12.97
CA PRO A 577 16.58 -5.97 12.24
C PRO A 577 16.76 -7.23 13.10
N GLU A 578 17.72 -7.25 14.02
CA GLU A 578 17.95 -8.43 14.88
C GLU A 578 16.81 -8.64 15.89
N LEU A 579 16.28 -7.55 16.46
CA LEU A 579 15.08 -7.62 17.31
C LEU A 579 13.85 -8.10 16.53
N ILE A 580 13.67 -7.66 15.29
CA ILE A 580 12.57 -8.09 14.43
C ILE A 580 12.69 -9.59 14.12
N LYS A 581 13.88 -10.07 13.72
CA LYS A 581 14.15 -11.50 13.47
C LYS A 581 13.86 -12.34 14.72
N LYS A 582 14.30 -11.90 15.89
CA LYS A 582 14.02 -12.57 17.17
C LYS A 582 12.52 -12.61 17.47
N GLY A 583 11.79 -11.53 17.18
CA GLY A 583 10.34 -11.47 17.28
C GLY A 583 9.66 -12.50 16.37
N MET A 584 10.09 -12.61 15.10
CA MET A 584 9.56 -13.59 14.15
C MET A 584 9.76 -15.03 14.63
N VAL A 585 10.96 -15.39 15.09
CA VAL A 585 11.26 -16.73 15.65
C VAL A 585 10.41 -17.04 16.88
N LYS A 586 10.22 -16.06 17.77
CA LYS A 586 9.38 -16.23 18.96
C LYS A 586 7.90 -16.44 18.60
N ARG A 587 7.43 -15.78 17.54
CA ARG A 587 6.03 -15.77 17.11
C ARG A 587 5.66 -17.02 16.31
N ASN A 588 6.55 -17.49 15.43
CA ASN A 588 6.28 -18.58 14.51
C ASN A 588 7.48 -19.54 14.47
N ASN A 589 7.22 -20.79 14.89
CA ASN A 589 8.23 -21.85 15.04
C ASN A 589 8.79 -22.39 13.71
N GLN A 590 8.23 -21.98 12.56
CA GLN A 590 8.83 -22.25 11.26
C GLN A 590 10.06 -21.39 11.01
N PHE A 591 10.21 -20.26 11.72
CA PHE A 591 11.39 -19.41 11.62
C PHE A 591 12.46 -19.81 12.64
N TYR A 592 13.72 -19.70 12.22
CA TYR A 592 14.88 -19.87 13.09
C TYR A 592 16.05 -19.00 12.60
N THR A 593 17.03 -18.74 13.47
CA THR A 593 18.22 -17.96 13.11
C THR A 593 19.51 -18.74 13.30
N LYS A 594 20.48 -18.54 12.41
CA LYS A 594 21.85 -19.05 12.53
C LYS A 594 22.85 -17.88 12.59
N PRO A 595 23.98 -18.03 13.28
CA PRO A 595 25.09 -17.08 13.16
C PRO A 595 25.53 -16.92 11.70
N SER A 596 26.04 -15.73 11.34
CA SER A 596 26.64 -15.51 10.03
C SER A 596 27.84 -16.45 9.81
N ILE A 597 28.10 -16.82 8.56
CA ILE A 597 29.30 -17.59 8.19
C ILE A 597 30.55 -16.77 8.45
N ASN A 598 30.46 -15.44 8.28
CA ASN A 598 31.54 -14.55 8.65
C ASN A 598 31.56 -14.41 10.18
N PRO A 599 32.60 -14.91 10.88
CA PRO A 599 32.66 -14.85 12.34
C PRO A 599 32.76 -13.42 12.89
N ALA A 600 33.20 -12.44 12.07
CA ALA A 600 33.24 -11.04 12.45
C ALA A 600 31.88 -10.33 12.33
N ALA A 601 30.90 -10.94 11.65
CA ALA A 601 29.58 -10.38 11.51
C ALA A 601 28.74 -10.66 12.76
N THR A 602 28.21 -9.60 13.38
CA THR A 602 27.37 -9.68 14.58
C THR A 602 25.92 -10.03 14.29
N TYR A 603 25.49 -9.93 13.03
CA TYR A 603 24.12 -10.22 12.61
C TYR A 603 23.85 -11.73 12.49
N ARG A 604 22.59 -12.12 12.67
CA ARG A 604 22.13 -13.50 12.43
C ARG A 604 21.34 -13.60 11.14
N VAL A 605 21.44 -14.75 10.48
CA VAL A 605 20.68 -15.05 9.27
C VAL A 605 19.38 -15.73 9.64
N LEU A 606 18.25 -15.18 9.18
CA LEU A 606 16.91 -15.73 9.39
C LEU A 606 16.59 -16.75 8.31
N PHE A 607 16.00 -17.87 8.71
CA PHE A 607 15.55 -18.93 7.83
C PHE A 607 14.12 -19.33 8.17
N HIS A 608 13.39 -19.83 7.17
CA HIS A 608 12.07 -20.46 7.30
C HIS A 608 12.15 -21.93 6.89
N HIS A 609 11.53 -22.83 7.64
CA HIS A 609 11.48 -24.26 7.35
C HIS A 609 10.49 -24.60 6.23
N ILE A 610 10.96 -25.34 5.22
CA ILE A 610 10.07 -25.86 4.17
C ILE A 610 9.52 -27.22 4.65
N PRO A 611 8.19 -27.39 4.79
CA PRO A 611 7.61 -28.65 5.25
C PRO A 611 8.04 -29.84 4.39
N GLN A 612 8.20 -31.03 4.99
CA GLN A 612 8.67 -32.22 4.28
C GLN A 612 7.75 -32.64 3.11
N HIS A 613 6.44 -32.40 3.25
CA HIS A 613 5.44 -32.70 2.23
C HIS A 613 5.34 -31.62 1.15
N ALA A 614 5.96 -30.45 1.35
CA ALA A 614 5.96 -29.40 0.33
C ALA A 614 6.94 -29.76 -0.80
N VAL A 615 6.56 -29.43 -2.02
CA VAL A 615 7.42 -29.60 -3.20
C VAL A 615 8.54 -28.57 -3.12
N LEU A 616 9.78 -29.05 -3.12
CA LEU A 616 10.95 -28.20 -3.06
C LEU A 616 11.15 -27.52 -4.42
N PRO A 617 11.34 -26.19 -4.49
CA PRO A 617 11.69 -25.54 -5.75
C PRO A 617 13.03 -26.11 -6.28
N PRO A 618 13.21 -26.23 -7.61
CA PRO A 618 14.39 -26.89 -8.19
C PRO A 618 15.71 -26.20 -7.84
N ASN A 619 15.68 -24.91 -7.52
CA ASN A 619 16.86 -24.14 -7.09
C ASN A 619 17.21 -24.33 -5.61
N PHE A 620 16.43 -25.11 -4.84
CA PHE A 620 16.68 -25.35 -3.43
C PHE A 620 17.31 -26.72 -3.22
N THR A 621 18.50 -26.74 -2.63
CA THR A 621 19.19 -27.99 -2.24
C THR A 621 18.83 -28.45 -0.82
N ARG A 622 18.17 -27.59 -0.05
CA ARG A 622 17.85 -27.82 1.36
C ARG A 622 16.43 -27.35 1.66
N ARG A 623 15.78 -27.97 2.64
CA ARG A 623 14.41 -27.65 3.06
C ARG A 623 14.34 -26.43 3.99
N PHE A 624 14.95 -25.34 3.57
CA PHE A 624 14.79 -24.05 4.21
C PHE A 624 14.90 -22.93 3.17
N CYS A 625 14.25 -21.81 3.47
CA CYS A 625 14.38 -20.58 2.71
C CYS A 625 15.07 -19.52 3.56
N LYS A 626 16.06 -18.83 2.99
CA LYS A 626 16.65 -17.65 3.64
C LYS A 626 15.67 -16.48 3.54
N VAL A 627 15.59 -15.69 4.60
CA VAL A 627 14.75 -14.49 4.65
C VAL A 627 15.59 -13.30 5.08
N ASP A 628 15.72 -12.31 4.22
CA ASP A 628 16.48 -11.09 4.49
C ASP A 628 15.53 -9.97 4.91
N VAL A 629 15.67 -9.55 6.17
CA VAL A 629 14.86 -8.50 6.79
C VAL A 629 15.63 -7.20 6.71
N LEU A 630 15.16 -6.26 5.90
CA LEU A 630 15.72 -4.92 5.76
C LEU A 630 14.76 -3.85 6.29
N LEU A 631 15.35 -2.72 6.67
CA LEU A 631 14.64 -1.51 7.09
C LEU A 631 14.86 -0.38 6.06
N PRO A 632 13.93 0.57 5.94
CA PRO A 632 14.13 1.78 5.15
C PRO A 632 15.44 2.49 5.51
N GLY A 633 16.09 3.07 4.51
CA GLY A 633 17.42 3.68 4.59
C GLY A 633 18.57 2.69 4.36
N LEU A 634 18.38 1.40 4.65
CA LEU A 634 19.38 0.39 4.30
C LEU A 634 19.36 0.16 2.78
N MET A 635 20.56 0.17 2.17
CA MET A 635 20.74 0.12 0.72
C MET A 635 19.96 1.22 -0.03
N ASN A 636 19.76 2.38 0.60
CA ASN A 636 18.98 3.51 0.08
C ASN A 636 17.50 3.17 -0.21
N LEU A 637 16.96 2.12 0.40
CA LEU A 637 15.55 1.77 0.23
C LEU A 637 14.65 2.87 0.85
N PRO A 638 13.63 3.36 0.13
CA PRO A 638 12.78 4.44 0.62
C PRO A 638 11.88 3.97 1.76
N TYR A 639 11.43 4.92 2.58
CA TYR A 639 10.34 4.67 3.51
C TYR A 639 9.02 4.77 2.76
N LEU A 640 8.29 3.67 2.67
CA LEU A 640 7.02 3.61 1.93
C LEU A 640 5.81 3.70 2.85
N THR A 641 4.84 4.51 2.47
CA THR A 641 3.51 4.54 3.08
C THR A 641 2.66 3.37 2.60
N GLU A 642 1.55 3.08 3.29
CA GLU A 642 0.65 1.99 2.90
C GLU A 642 0.06 2.20 1.48
N ARG A 643 -0.05 3.46 1.04
CA ARG A 643 -0.54 3.82 -0.29
C ARG A 643 0.51 3.64 -1.38
N GLU A 644 1.79 3.56 -1.00
CA GLU A 644 2.91 3.37 -1.91
C GLU A 644 3.28 1.90 -2.06
N VAL A 645 2.90 1.05 -1.11
CA VAL A 645 3.09 -0.41 -1.25
C VAL A 645 2.03 -0.96 -2.20
N ASN A 646 2.48 -1.70 -3.20
CA ASN A 646 1.61 -2.41 -4.12
C ASN A 646 1.12 -3.72 -3.52
N GLU A 647 -0.02 -4.21 -4.01
CA GLU A 647 -0.50 -5.55 -3.69
C GLU A 647 -0.54 -6.38 -4.98
N VAL A 648 0.24 -7.44 -5.02
CA VAL A 648 0.35 -8.36 -6.15
C VAL A 648 0.08 -9.76 -5.65
N GLU A 649 -0.95 -10.42 -6.21
CA GLU A 649 -1.42 -11.73 -5.74
C GLU A 649 -1.78 -11.78 -4.24
N GLY A 650 -2.15 -10.64 -3.65
CA GLY A 650 -2.47 -10.51 -2.24
C GLY A 650 -1.27 -10.28 -1.32
N LEU A 651 -0.05 -10.27 -1.87
CA LEU A 651 1.19 -10.00 -1.14
C LEU A 651 1.60 -8.53 -1.29
N PRO A 652 2.11 -7.89 -0.22
CA PRO A 652 2.63 -6.54 -0.31
C PRO A 652 3.98 -6.55 -1.04
N VAL A 653 4.15 -5.70 -2.03
CA VAL A 653 5.36 -5.60 -2.87
C VAL A 653 5.74 -4.13 -3.02
N VAL A 654 7.04 -3.83 -3.02
CA VAL A 654 7.52 -2.47 -3.31
C VAL A 654 7.10 -2.04 -4.73
N PRO A 655 6.95 -0.73 -5.02
CA PRO A 655 6.73 -0.24 -6.38
C PRO A 655 7.70 -0.83 -7.39
N VAL A 656 7.22 -1.09 -8.61
CA VAL A 656 8.07 -1.66 -9.68
C VAL A 656 9.28 -0.78 -9.94
N LEU A 657 9.11 0.54 -9.92
CA LEU A 657 10.21 1.50 -10.07
C LEU A 657 11.24 1.38 -8.93
N VAL A 658 10.80 1.23 -7.67
CA VAL A 658 11.71 1.00 -6.52
C VAL A 658 12.49 -0.30 -6.71
N LEU A 659 11.81 -1.37 -7.12
CA LEU A 659 12.44 -2.67 -7.38
C LEU A 659 13.47 -2.58 -8.52
N LEU A 660 13.09 -1.94 -9.63
CA LEU A 660 13.90 -1.79 -10.82
C LEU A 660 15.19 -1.02 -10.52
N LEU A 661 15.10 0.09 -9.79
CA LEU A 661 16.26 0.88 -9.38
C LEU A 661 17.14 0.16 -8.36
N GLN A 662 16.53 -0.65 -7.47
CA GLN A 662 17.29 -1.50 -6.56
C GLN A 662 18.10 -2.57 -7.32
N LYS A 663 17.51 -3.21 -8.34
CA LYS A 663 18.22 -4.17 -9.20
C LYS A 663 19.33 -3.52 -9.99
N LEU A 664 19.08 -2.32 -10.50
CA LEU A 664 20.07 -1.52 -11.20
C LEU A 664 21.24 -1.13 -10.30
N GLN A 665 20.99 -0.77 -9.04
CA GLN A 665 22.05 -0.60 -8.05
C GLN A 665 22.84 -1.89 -7.83
N GLY A 666 22.16 -3.02 -7.63
CA GLY A 666 22.81 -4.32 -7.43
C GLY A 666 23.73 -4.72 -8.60
N TRP A 667 23.28 -4.49 -9.83
CA TRP A 667 24.06 -4.70 -11.05
C TRP A 667 25.35 -3.87 -11.07
N ASP A 668 25.26 -2.56 -10.79
CA ASP A 668 26.40 -1.65 -10.77
C ASP A 668 27.41 -2.04 -9.67
N ASP A 669 26.90 -2.35 -8.47
CA ASP A 669 27.71 -2.79 -7.33
C ASP A 669 28.41 -4.14 -7.63
N HIS A 670 27.71 -5.09 -8.27
CA HIS A 670 28.28 -6.39 -8.63
C HIS A 670 29.35 -6.28 -9.72
N ILE A 671 29.19 -5.43 -10.74
CA ILE A 671 30.23 -5.22 -11.76
C ILE A 671 31.50 -4.62 -11.15
N LYS A 672 31.37 -3.74 -10.16
CA LYS A 672 32.50 -3.11 -9.47
C LYS A 672 33.13 -4.01 -8.41
N CYS A 673 32.52 -5.15 -8.10
CA CYS A 673 32.99 -6.02 -7.03
C CYS A 673 34.20 -6.88 -7.46
N VAL A 674 35.27 -6.84 -6.66
CA VAL A 674 36.48 -7.65 -6.89
C VAL A 674 36.24 -9.14 -6.63
N GLU A 675 35.31 -9.46 -5.73
CA GLU A 675 35.03 -10.85 -5.37
C GLU A 675 34.24 -11.56 -6.48
N LEU A 676 34.87 -12.52 -7.15
CA LEU A 676 34.32 -13.18 -8.35
C LEU A 676 32.90 -13.74 -8.15
N HIS A 677 32.58 -14.30 -6.98
CA HIS A 677 31.27 -14.88 -6.72
C HIS A 677 30.16 -13.81 -6.58
N LYS A 678 30.48 -12.61 -6.09
CA LYS A 678 29.57 -11.45 -6.11
C LYS A 678 29.49 -10.86 -7.50
N HIS A 679 30.63 -10.71 -8.18
CA HIS A 679 30.66 -10.24 -9.56
C HIS A 679 29.76 -11.05 -10.48
N LYS A 680 29.79 -12.40 -10.38
CA LYS A 680 28.92 -13.28 -11.18
C LYS A 680 27.42 -13.00 -11.05
N LYS A 681 26.95 -12.33 -9.99
CA LYS A 681 25.52 -12.01 -9.82
C LYS A 681 25.02 -10.91 -10.76
N HIS A 682 25.91 -10.11 -11.37
CA HIS A 682 25.48 -9.05 -12.29
C HIS A 682 24.66 -9.58 -13.48
N THR A 683 24.92 -10.81 -13.96
CA THR A 683 24.15 -11.40 -15.07
C THR A 683 22.70 -11.67 -14.67
N VAL A 684 22.49 -12.12 -13.44
CA VAL A 684 21.15 -12.31 -12.86
C VAL A 684 20.42 -10.97 -12.74
N ASP A 685 21.12 -9.92 -12.31
CA ASP A 685 20.51 -8.59 -12.24
C ASP A 685 20.15 -8.05 -13.63
N VAL A 686 20.96 -8.30 -14.66
CA VAL A 686 20.64 -7.92 -16.06
C VAL A 686 19.35 -8.60 -16.53
N GLU A 687 19.20 -9.90 -16.28
CA GLU A 687 18.00 -10.67 -16.64
C GLU A 687 16.77 -10.15 -15.89
N ASP A 688 16.90 -9.90 -14.58
CA ASP A 688 15.82 -9.36 -13.76
C ASP A 688 15.41 -7.95 -14.25
N ILE A 689 16.37 -7.07 -14.58
CA ILE A 689 16.10 -5.71 -15.10
C ILE A 689 15.40 -5.77 -16.45
N ARG A 690 15.92 -6.56 -17.41
CA ARG A 690 15.30 -6.71 -18.74
C ARG A 690 13.87 -7.24 -18.64
N SER A 691 13.67 -8.31 -17.87
CA SER A 691 12.34 -8.89 -17.68
C SER A 691 11.36 -7.91 -17.03
N LEU A 692 11.81 -7.05 -16.12
CA LEU A 692 10.95 -6.02 -15.52
C LEU A 692 10.61 -4.93 -16.54
N LEU A 693 11.61 -4.39 -17.26
CA LEU A 693 11.41 -3.32 -18.25
C LEU A 693 10.42 -3.71 -19.36
N GLU A 694 10.55 -4.92 -19.90
CA GLU A 694 9.64 -5.43 -20.95
C GLU A 694 8.18 -5.50 -20.49
N ARG A 695 7.96 -5.74 -19.20
CA ARG A 695 6.63 -5.90 -18.62
C ARG A 695 6.03 -4.60 -18.10
N VAL A 696 6.85 -3.60 -17.77
CA VAL A 696 6.39 -2.33 -17.20
C VAL A 696 5.30 -1.68 -18.07
N GLY A 697 5.44 -1.72 -19.40
CA GLY A 697 4.44 -1.19 -20.32
C GLY A 697 3.09 -1.93 -20.32
N GLU A 698 3.08 -3.19 -19.88
CA GLU A 698 1.87 -4.01 -19.75
C GLU A 698 1.21 -3.89 -18.36
N MET A 699 1.92 -3.31 -17.39
CA MET A 699 1.43 -3.21 -16.01
C MET A 699 0.39 -2.09 -15.87
N PRO A 700 -0.66 -2.29 -15.06
CA PRO A 700 -1.54 -1.20 -14.68
C PRO A 700 -0.75 -0.03 -14.08
N VAL A 701 -1.09 1.20 -14.47
CA VAL A 701 -0.40 2.45 -14.04
C VAL A 701 -0.17 2.50 -12.52
N ARG A 702 -1.11 1.99 -11.72
CA ARG A 702 -1.01 1.94 -10.26
C ARG A 702 0.20 1.15 -9.73
N LEU A 703 0.65 0.13 -10.47
CA LEU A 703 1.77 -0.71 -10.04
C LEU A 703 3.13 -0.08 -10.36
N TYR A 704 3.19 0.66 -11.46
CA TYR A 704 4.46 1.08 -12.02
C TYR A 704 4.97 2.42 -11.42
N ARG A 705 4.10 3.37 -11.08
CA ARG A 705 4.41 4.75 -10.60
C ARG A 705 5.49 5.47 -11.45
N PRO A 706 5.15 6.57 -12.13
CA PRO A 706 6.08 7.22 -13.05
C PRO A 706 7.31 7.79 -12.34
N TRP A 707 8.44 7.89 -13.05
CA TRP A 707 9.68 8.51 -12.56
C TRP A 707 9.49 9.96 -12.06
N SER A 708 8.43 10.65 -12.51
CA SER A 708 8.06 11.96 -11.98
C SER A 708 7.79 11.97 -10.47
N GLU A 709 7.47 10.82 -9.87
CA GLU A 709 7.31 10.65 -8.41
C GLU A 709 8.64 10.35 -7.68
N ARG A 710 9.76 10.82 -8.22
CA ARG A 710 11.10 10.64 -7.62
C ARG A 710 11.26 11.22 -6.21
N GLU A 711 10.29 11.99 -5.73
CA GLU A 711 10.21 12.50 -4.35
C GLU A 711 10.22 11.39 -3.28
N LEU A 712 9.87 10.16 -3.65
CA LEU A 712 9.97 9.00 -2.77
C LEU A 712 11.42 8.63 -2.44
N PHE A 713 12.38 9.10 -3.24
CA PHE A 713 13.79 8.79 -3.09
C PHE A 713 14.58 10.01 -2.62
N GLY A 714 15.67 9.77 -1.88
CA GLY A 714 16.62 10.83 -1.57
C GLY A 714 17.36 11.31 -2.81
N GLU A 715 17.70 12.59 -2.86
CA GLU A 715 18.38 13.23 -4.01
C GLU A 715 19.64 12.47 -4.46
N GLN A 716 20.45 11.99 -3.51
CA GLN A 716 21.65 11.19 -3.82
C GLN A 716 21.30 9.88 -4.55
N PHE A 717 20.21 9.22 -4.16
CA PHE A 717 19.77 8.00 -4.81
C PHE A 717 19.19 8.28 -6.20
N VAL A 718 18.48 9.40 -6.38
CA VAL A 718 17.97 9.85 -7.68
C VAL A 718 19.13 10.07 -8.65
N ASN A 719 20.11 10.89 -8.27
CA ASN A 719 21.27 11.20 -9.11
C ASN A 719 22.09 9.94 -9.45
N ALA A 720 22.30 9.06 -8.46
CA ALA A 720 22.98 7.79 -8.68
C ALA A 720 22.19 6.86 -9.62
N SER A 721 20.85 6.85 -9.50
CA SER A 721 19.98 6.05 -10.37
C SER A 721 20.04 6.53 -11.81
N GLU A 722 19.98 7.84 -12.07
CA GLU A 722 20.12 8.40 -13.41
C GLU A 722 21.46 8.03 -14.05
N ALA A 723 22.56 8.19 -13.30
CA ALA A 723 23.89 7.80 -13.79
C ALA A 723 23.97 6.30 -14.11
N ARG A 724 23.38 5.44 -13.27
CA ARG A 724 23.33 4.00 -13.51
C ARG A 724 22.46 3.65 -14.72
N VAL A 725 21.33 4.34 -14.95
CA VAL A 725 20.48 4.12 -16.12
C VAL A 725 21.25 4.43 -17.41
N LYS A 726 22.01 5.54 -17.43
CA LYS A 726 22.89 5.87 -18.56
C LYS A 726 23.95 4.80 -18.78
N ALA A 727 24.64 4.36 -17.72
CA ALA A 727 25.66 3.32 -17.81
C ALA A 727 25.08 1.96 -18.27
N PHE A 728 23.91 1.58 -17.77
CA PHE A 728 23.22 0.36 -18.16
C PHE A 728 22.75 0.41 -19.61
N SER A 729 22.13 1.51 -20.03
CA SER A 729 21.68 1.71 -21.41
C SER A 729 22.85 1.75 -22.40
N ALA A 730 24.00 2.33 -22.01
CA ALA A 730 25.21 2.30 -22.84
C ALA A 730 25.74 0.88 -23.04
N ARG A 731 25.61 0.01 -22.02
CA ARG A 731 26.02 -1.40 -22.10
C ARG A 731 24.99 -2.31 -22.78
N PHE A 732 23.70 -1.96 -22.67
CA PHE A 732 22.57 -2.70 -23.22
C PHE A 732 21.66 -1.76 -24.02
N PRO A 733 22.09 -1.29 -25.21
CA PRO A 733 21.40 -0.26 -25.98
C PRO A 733 19.97 -0.63 -26.36
N GLU A 734 19.67 -1.92 -26.49
CA GLU A 734 18.33 -2.43 -26.76
C GLU A 734 17.31 -2.06 -25.66
N THR A 735 17.76 -1.77 -24.43
CA THR A 735 16.88 -1.38 -23.32
C THR A 735 16.62 0.11 -23.22
N ALA A 736 17.35 0.95 -23.97
CA ALA A 736 17.32 2.41 -23.82
C ALA A 736 15.91 3.00 -24.02
N HIS A 737 15.20 2.58 -25.06
CA HIS A 737 13.84 3.06 -25.37
C HIS A 737 12.82 2.71 -24.27
N LEU A 738 13.04 1.63 -23.52
CA LEU A 738 12.18 1.25 -22.40
C LEU A 738 12.38 2.24 -21.24
N TRP A 739 13.62 2.58 -20.90
CA TRP A 739 13.95 3.59 -19.90
C TRP A 739 13.48 5.00 -20.27
N GLU A 740 13.56 5.38 -21.54
CA GLU A 740 12.97 6.64 -22.03
C GLU A 740 11.45 6.65 -21.83
N GLY A 741 10.77 5.53 -22.11
CA GLY A 741 9.34 5.37 -21.83
C GLY A 741 8.98 5.47 -20.34
N LEU A 742 9.95 5.22 -19.45
CA LEU A 742 9.83 5.37 -18.01
C LEU A 742 10.07 6.83 -17.55
N GLY A 743 10.53 7.70 -18.45
CA GLY A 743 10.84 9.10 -18.20
C GLY A 743 12.30 9.39 -17.85
N PHE A 744 13.23 8.44 -18.05
CA PHE A 744 14.65 8.66 -17.83
C PHE A 744 15.35 9.24 -19.05
N GLU A 745 16.36 10.07 -18.80
CA GLU A 745 17.30 10.51 -19.83
C GLU A 745 18.43 9.48 -19.99
N VAL A 746 18.51 8.85 -21.16
CA VAL A 746 19.50 7.80 -21.44
C VAL A 746 20.73 8.29 -22.23
N ARG A 747 20.75 9.58 -22.62
CA ARG A 747 21.81 10.20 -23.42
C ARG A 747 22.89 10.90 -22.59
#